data_AF-A0AAU3JR45-F1
#
_entry.id   AF-A0AAU3JR45-F1
#
_cell.length_a   1.000
_cell.length_b   1.000
_cell.length_c   1.000
_cell.angle_alpha   90.00
_cell.angle_beta   90.00
_cell.angle_gamma   90.00
#
_symmetry.space_group_name_H-M   'P 1'
#
loop_
_entity.id
_entity.type
_entity.pdbx_description
1 polymer ?
#
loop_
_entity_poly.entity_id
_entity_poly.type
_entity_poly.pdbx_seq_one_letter_code
_entity_poly.pdbx_strand_id
1 'polypeptide(L)'
;MSAENLRLRFFSSSRRSAALAADRACAAPHPGYRALLAEAPNGIIGLAEYDTGGSGTTAEISIAVADGLHHRGVGTLLIEHLVSAARTEGVTTFTADALSENREVLRLFADLGLRTARRFEGPEVRCTIALDASDTYFTVVEERGRAADVASLVPLLRPKVVAVVGAGRKPGSVGRAILHHLHTGGFAGRLFAVNPAATAILGVPSHPSVGALPRTPDLAVLAVPAGAVADTAEECGKAGVRALLVVTAGVDADQARALMAACRTYGMRLVGPNCLGVINTDPALRLDATFAAGHPRPGTAGVAVQSGGVGIALLDGLSRLGIGVSSFASLGDKFDVSGNDMLQWWESDGHTDLALLHLESFGNPRAFSRTARRVTRRMPLLTVDAGRTDAGRRAAASHTAAAATRTMTRGALFTQAGITATRSVGELLETASLLHAQPLPAGSRVAIVTNAGGAGVLAADACAEAGLSLPPPTPELIDDLLAVLPDGAAVGNPVDATAAVTEEQLTGCVDRIMRHNGVDAVLVALVPTAVAEATGEDLVRALTRAPARRTKPIAAVRLEQALPVELLPSDGGTVPSYAEPQAAARALAHAARRAAWLARPAGTVPDLEGVETARAHAVVETYLDAHSDGGWLDPRACAELLDCYGIPQSPWAWAETEDDAVLAADGLRGADGRVVMKGHWPGLLHKTAEHAVHLDLRGDSQVRAAFRDLETRFAGLLTGVVLQPLADRGTELFAGVVQDEVFGPLALFGLGGTATEVLADHAARLAPLTDHDVHDLITAPRCAPLLFGANGARPVDLEGLEQLLLRLSRMASDLPQLAEADFNPVLATPSGVRVLDARVRLLPRRPQDPYLRRLR
;
A
#
# COMPACT_ATOMS: atom_id res chain seq x y z
N MET A 1 -42.14 -1.69 -7.46
CA MET A 1 -42.18 -0.29 -7.93
C MET A 1 -43.56 0.27 -7.68
N SER A 2 -43.64 1.35 -6.93
CA SER A 2 -44.84 2.18 -6.76
C SER A 2 -45.27 2.82 -8.10
N ALA A 3 -46.53 3.27 -8.19
CA ALA A 3 -47.03 3.95 -9.37
C ALA A 3 -46.26 5.25 -9.68
N GLU A 4 -45.78 5.93 -8.63
CA GLU A 4 -44.92 7.10 -8.74
C GLU A 4 -43.56 6.76 -9.34
N ASN A 5 -42.87 5.72 -8.84
CA ASN A 5 -41.60 5.29 -9.41
C ASN A 5 -41.71 4.77 -10.84
N LEU A 6 -42.82 4.09 -11.18
CA LEU A 6 -43.11 3.72 -12.57
C LEU A 6 -43.22 4.96 -13.47
N ARG A 7 -43.97 5.97 -13.01
CA ARG A 7 -44.15 7.23 -13.74
C ARG A 7 -42.84 7.99 -13.90
N LEU A 8 -42.02 8.05 -12.85
CA LEU A 8 -40.73 8.74 -12.86
C LEU A 8 -39.68 8.07 -13.75
N ARG A 9 -39.72 6.73 -13.93
CA ARG A 9 -38.81 6.01 -14.83
C ARG A 9 -39.34 5.88 -16.25
N PHE A 10 -40.60 5.50 -16.42
CA PHE A 10 -41.17 5.09 -17.71
C PHE A 10 -42.14 6.11 -18.30
N PHE A 11 -42.20 7.32 -17.73
CA PHE A 11 -43.12 8.39 -18.13
C PHE A 11 -44.59 7.95 -18.12
N SER A 12 -44.88 6.83 -17.45
CA SER A 12 -46.17 6.14 -17.43
C SER A 12 -46.30 5.31 -16.16
N SER A 13 -47.50 5.23 -15.59
CA SER A 13 -47.79 4.37 -14.44
C SER A 13 -48.10 2.91 -14.84
N SER A 14 -47.96 2.56 -16.13
CA SER A 14 -48.29 1.25 -16.66
C SER A 14 -47.25 0.21 -16.27
N ARG A 15 -47.71 -0.90 -15.67
CA ARG A 15 -46.85 -2.06 -15.40
C ARG A 15 -46.31 -2.72 -16.68
N ARG A 16 -46.96 -2.49 -17.83
CA ARG A 16 -46.49 -3.02 -19.12
C ARG A 16 -45.12 -2.46 -19.51
N SER A 17 -44.85 -1.19 -19.23
CA SER A 17 -43.57 -0.55 -19.53
C SER A 17 -42.43 -1.17 -18.71
N ALA A 18 -42.69 -1.47 -17.43
CA ALA A 18 -41.74 -2.17 -16.57
C ALA A 18 -41.49 -3.62 -17.01
N ALA A 19 -42.53 -4.34 -17.46
CA ALA A 19 -42.38 -5.69 -17.99
C ALA A 19 -41.50 -5.70 -19.26
N LEU A 20 -41.71 -4.76 -20.18
CA LEU A 20 -40.88 -4.63 -21.39
C LEU A 20 -39.41 -4.32 -21.08
N ALA A 21 -39.15 -3.49 -20.06
CA ALA A 21 -37.78 -3.23 -19.62
C ALA A 21 -37.13 -4.48 -18.99
N ALA A 22 -37.88 -5.25 -18.20
CA ALA A 22 -37.41 -6.52 -17.66
C ALA A 22 -37.12 -7.54 -18.77
N ASP A 23 -38.02 -7.68 -19.75
CA ASP A 23 -37.82 -8.58 -20.90
C ASP A 23 -36.55 -8.21 -21.69
N ARG A 24 -36.28 -6.91 -21.85
CA ARG A 24 -35.06 -6.41 -22.49
C ARG A 24 -33.80 -6.72 -21.68
N ALA A 25 -33.84 -6.50 -20.36
CA ALA A 25 -32.72 -6.84 -19.47
C ALA A 25 -32.44 -8.35 -19.41
N CYS A 26 -33.45 -9.19 -19.66
CA CYS A 26 -33.32 -10.64 -19.73
C CYS A 26 -33.05 -11.20 -21.14
N ALA A 27 -32.96 -10.34 -22.16
CA ALA A 27 -32.70 -10.76 -23.53
C ALA A 27 -31.27 -11.32 -23.70
N ALA A 28 -31.04 -12.04 -24.80
CA ALA A 28 -29.71 -12.54 -25.14
C ALA A 28 -28.70 -11.37 -25.26
N PRO A 29 -27.46 -11.54 -24.79
CA PRO A 29 -26.44 -10.50 -24.91
C PRO A 29 -26.25 -10.08 -26.37
N HIS A 30 -26.23 -8.78 -26.63
CA HIS A 30 -25.93 -8.24 -27.94
C HIS A 30 -24.99 -7.03 -27.81
N PRO A 31 -24.16 -6.76 -28.83
CA PRO A 31 -23.25 -5.61 -28.81
C PRO A 31 -24.00 -4.30 -28.59
N GLY A 32 -23.40 -3.39 -27.82
CA GLY A 32 -23.95 -2.07 -27.58
C GLY A 32 -25.06 -2.00 -26.52
N TYR A 33 -25.40 -3.11 -25.86
CA TYR A 33 -26.33 -3.12 -24.74
C TYR A 33 -25.73 -3.82 -23.53
N ARG A 34 -25.90 -3.21 -22.37
CA ARG A 34 -25.51 -3.82 -21.10
C ARG A 34 -26.48 -3.44 -20.00
N ALA A 35 -26.91 -4.45 -19.24
CA ALA A 35 -27.72 -4.28 -18.04
C ALA A 35 -26.95 -4.80 -16.81
N LEU A 36 -27.08 -4.08 -15.70
CA LEU A 36 -26.54 -4.41 -14.39
C LEU A 36 -27.68 -4.48 -13.38
N LEU A 37 -27.73 -5.59 -12.64
CA LEU A 37 -28.69 -5.83 -11.58
C LEU A 37 -28.01 -5.70 -10.22
N ALA A 38 -28.69 -5.03 -9.29
CA ALA A 38 -28.38 -5.10 -7.87
C ALA A 38 -29.40 -6.03 -7.22
N GLU A 39 -28.91 -7.09 -6.57
CA GLU A 39 -29.73 -8.12 -5.94
C GLU A 39 -29.55 -8.11 -4.42
N ALA A 40 -30.64 -8.39 -3.72
CA ALA A 40 -30.65 -8.74 -2.30
C ALA A 40 -31.32 -10.13 -2.16
N PRO A 41 -31.18 -10.82 -1.00
CA PRO A 41 -31.77 -12.15 -0.81
C PRO A 41 -33.28 -12.25 -1.10
N ASN A 42 -34.00 -11.13 -0.98
CA ASN A 42 -35.44 -11.05 -1.19
C ASN A 42 -35.84 -10.49 -2.56
N GLY A 43 -34.91 -10.36 -3.51
CA GLY A 43 -35.17 -9.96 -4.89
C GLY A 43 -34.28 -8.82 -5.41
N ILE A 44 -34.60 -8.35 -6.61
CA ILE A 44 -33.87 -7.28 -7.30
C ILE A 44 -34.16 -5.93 -6.63
N ILE A 45 -33.11 -5.23 -6.22
CA ILE A 45 -33.17 -3.93 -5.55
C ILE A 45 -32.79 -2.75 -6.46
N GLY A 46 -32.20 -3.02 -7.63
CA GLY A 46 -31.92 -2.01 -8.63
C GLY A 46 -31.57 -2.60 -10.00
N LEU A 47 -31.78 -1.80 -11.04
CA LEU A 47 -31.45 -2.09 -12.43
C LEU A 47 -30.91 -0.82 -13.06
N ALA A 48 -29.72 -0.88 -13.65
CA ALA A 48 -29.21 0.15 -14.55
C ALA A 48 -28.78 -0.47 -15.88
N GLU A 49 -29.05 0.20 -16.98
CA GLU A 49 -28.77 -0.30 -18.32
C GLU A 49 -28.34 0.82 -19.24
N TYR A 50 -27.53 0.50 -20.25
CA TYR A 50 -27.30 1.37 -21.40
C TYR A 50 -27.57 0.65 -22.72
N ASP A 51 -27.97 1.41 -23.72
CA ASP A 51 -28.16 0.96 -25.10
C ASP A 51 -27.54 1.99 -26.06
N THR A 52 -26.66 1.56 -26.96
CA THR A 52 -26.04 2.43 -27.96
C THR A 52 -26.96 2.75 -29.14
N GLY A 53 -28.04 1.98 -29.34
CA GLY A 53 -28.92 2.15 -30.51
C GLY A 53 -28.17 2.01 -31.85
N GLY A 54 -27.02 1.33 -31.87
CA GLY A 54 -26.13 1.21 -33.03
C GLY A 54 -25.07 2.31 -33.16
N SER A 55 -25.04 3.32 -32.28
CA SER A 55 -24.02 4.36 -32.21
C SER A 55 -22.84 3.92 -31.33
N GLY A 56 -21.68 3.59 -31.91
CA GLY A 56 -20.53 3.08 -31.14
C GLY A 56 -20.01 3.98 -30.01
N THR A 57 -20.26 5.29 -30.05
CA THR A 57 -19.67 6.26 -29.10
C THR A 57 -20.65 6.86 -28.09
N THR A 58 -21.95 6.65 -28.26
CA THR A 58 -22.99 7.29 -27.42
C THR A 58 -24.05 6.26 -27.05
N ALA A 59 -24.45 6.23 -25.78
CA ALA A 59 -25.49 5.34 -25.29
C ALA A 59 -26.56 6.07 -24.47
N GLU A 60 -27.81 5.63 -24.60
CA GLU A 60 -28.91 6.02 -23.72
C GLU A 60 -28.82 5.21 -22.43
N ILE A 61 -28.95 5.85 -21.27
CA ILE A 61 -28.92 5.19 -19.97
C ILE A 61 -30.27 5.23 -19.27
N SER A 62 -30.57 4.17 -18.52
CA SER A 62 -31.79 4.03 -17.74
C SER A 62 -31.50 3.43 -16.37
N ILE A 63 -32.22 3.87 -15.33
CA ILE A 63 -32.03 3.37 -13.97
C ILE A 63 -33.33 3.30 -13.14
N ALA A 64 -33.45 2.26 -12.32
CA ALA A 64 -34.46 2.13 -11.27
C ALA A 64 -33.79 1.58 -10.02
N VAL A 65 -34.27 2.07 -8.89
CA VAL A 65 -33.98 1.51 -7.58
C VAL A 65 -35.31 1.21 -6.92
N ALA A 66 -35.40 0.07 -6.24
CA ALA A 66 -36.62 -0.36 -5.57
C ALA A 66 -37.07 0.65 -4.50
N ASP A 67 -38.39 0.69 -4.26
CA ASP A 67 -39.00 1.59 -3.29
C ASP A 67 -38.36 1.42 -1.90
N GLY A 68 -38.05 2.51 -1.20
CA GLY A 68 -37.43 2.47 0.13
C GLY A 68 -35.90 2.23 0.16
N LEU A 69 -35.28 1.96 -0.99
CA LEU A 69 -33.82 1.83 -1.13
C LEU A 69 -33.17 3.05 -1.80
N HIS A 70 -33.96 4.09 -2.05
CA HIS A 70 -33.45 5.40 -2.45
C HIS A 70 -32.54 5.98 -1.37
N HIS A 71 -31.56 6.78 -1.80
CA HIS A 71 -30.51 7.36 -0.94
C HIS A 71 -29.62 6.35 -0.18
N ARG A 72 -29.68 5.06 -0.52
CA ARG A 72 -28.77 4.02 0.02
C ARG A 72 -27.54 3.77 -0.87
N GLY A 73 -27.35 4.57 -1.92
CA GLY A 73 -26.20 4.49 -2.83
C GLY A 73 -26.29 3.43 -3.93
N VAL A 74 -27.37 2.63 -3.98
CA VAL A 74 -27.58 1.58 -4.99
C VAL A 74 -27.50 2.14 -6.42
N GLY A 75 -28.22 3.23 -6.68
CA GLY A 75 -28.24 3.83 -8.02
C GLY A 75 -26.89 4.39 -8.46
N THR A 76 -26.18 5.05 -7.54
CA THR A 76 -24.83 5.57 -7.78
C THR A 76 -23.85 4.45 -8.11
N LEU A 77 -23.88 3.36 -7.35
CA LEU A 77 -23.04 2.19 -7.58
C LEU A 77 -23.29 1.56 -8.95
N LEU A 78 -24.56 1.35 -9.29
CA LEU A 78 -24.92 0.77 -10.58
C LEU A 78 -24.41 1.64 -11.75
N ILE A 79 -24.54 2.97 -11.66
CA ILE A 79 -24.01 3.86 -12.71
C ILE A 79 -22.49 3.86 -12.74
N GLU A 80 -21.80 3.89 -11.60
CA GLU A 80 -20.32 3.82 -11.57
C GLU A 80 -19.80 2.56 -12.30
N HIS A 81 -20.42 1.40 -12.06
CA HIS A 81 -20.11 0.16 -12.79
C HIS A 81 -20.48 0.25 -14.27
N LEU A 82 -21.61 0.84 -14.59
CA LEU A 82 -22.09 1.01 -15.96
C LEU A 82 -21.16 1.92 -16.79
N VAL A 83 -20.65 2.99 -16.17
CA VAL A 83 -19.66 3.91 -16.76
C VAL A 83 -18.36 3.17 -17.07
N SER A 84 -17.84 2.40 -16.12
CA SER A 84 -16.60 1.62 -16.32
C SER A 84 -16.78 0.60 -17.45
N ALA A 85 -17.91 -0.12 -17.45
CA ALA A 85 -18.27 -1.05 -18.51
C ALA A 85 -18.36 -0.39 -19.90
N ALA A 86 -19.04 0.76 -20.00
CA ALA A 86 -19.25 1.45 -21.27
C ALA A 86 -17.95 2.02 -21.84
N ARG A 87 -17.04 2.50 -20.99
CA ARG A 87 -15.71 2.96 -21.41
C ARG A 87 -14.88 1.85 -22.05
N THR A 88 -14.92 0.64 -21.48
CA THR A 88 -14.24 -0.52 -22.05
C THR A 88 -14.78 -0.89 -23.44
N GLU A 89 -16.02 -0.52 -23.74
CA GLU A 89 -16.66 -0.74 -25.04
C GLU A 89 -16.56 0.49 -25.97
N GLY A 90 -15.77 1.51 -25.61
CA GLY A 90 -15.53 2.69 -26.45
C GLY A 90 -16.62 3.78 -26.38
N VAL A 91 -17.60 3.65 -25.48
CA VAL A 91 -18.63 4.66 -25.28
C VAL A 91 -18.02 5.87 -24.56
N THR A 92 -18.18 7.06 -25.14
CA THR A 92 -17.63 8.31 -24.59
C THR A 92 -18.68 9.20 -23.96
N THR A 93 -19.97 8.97 -24.26
CA THR A 93 -21.07 9.82 -23.80
C THR A 93 -22.30 9.01 -23.44
N PHE A 94 -22.90 9.31 -22.28
CA PHE A 94 -24.23 8.87 -21.93
C PHE A 94 -25.27 9.96 -22.15
N THR A 95 -26.46 9.56 -22.54
CA THR A 95 -27.65 10.42 -22.65
C THR A 95 -28.76 9.86 -21.78
N ALA A 96 -29.54 10.72 -21.13
CA ALA A 96 -30.65 10.29 -20.30
C ALA A 96 -31.77 11.33 -20.35
N ASP A 97 -32.98 10.90 -20.70
CA ASP A 97 -34.17 11.74 -20.57
C ASP A 97 -34.85 11.44 -19.23
N ALA A 98 -35.16 12.48 -18.46
CA ALA A 98 -35.80 12.38 -17.15
C ALA A 98 -36.90 13.45 -16.99
N LEU A 99 -37.96 13.15 -16.25
CA LEU A 99 -38.94 14.18 -15.88
C LEU A 99 -38.28 15.27 -15.04
N SER A 100 -38.62 16.54 -15.28
CA SER A 100 -38.04 17.69 -14.60
C SER A 100 -38.30 17.72 -13.09
N GLU A 101 -39.36 17.06 -12.65
CA GLU A 101 -39.68 16.83 -11.24
C GLU A 101 -38.93 15.64 -10.61
N ASN A 102 -38.27 14.77 -11.39
CA ASN A 102 -37.45 13.67 -10.90
C ASN A 102 -36.11 14.20 -10.34
N ARG A 103 -36.18 14.96 -9.24
CA ARG A 103 -35.02 15.62 -8.62
C ARG A 103 -33.96 14.62 -8.16
N GLU A 104 -34.36 13.39 -7.86
CA GLU A 104 -33.44 12.35 -7.40
C GLU A 104 -32.48 11.89 -8.50
N VAL A 105 -32.99 11.54 -9.69
CA VAL A 105 -32.14 11.11 -10.81
C VAL A 105 -31.29 12.27 -11.34
N LEU A 106 -31.84 13.49 -11.36
CA LEU A 106 -31.10 14.68 -11.75
C LEU A 106 -29.98 14.99 -10.76
N ARG A 107 -30.20 14.84 -9.44
CA ARG A 107 -29.14 14.98 -8.45
C ARG A 107 -28.11 13.85 -8.59
N LEU A 108 -28.55 12.61 -8.79
CA LEU A 108 -27.68 11.46 -9.03
C LEU A 108 -26.68 11.76 -10.14
N PHE A 109 -27.12 12.25 -11.31
CA PHE A 109 -26.22 12.60 -12.42
C PHE A 109 -25.26 13.76 -12.11
N ALA A 110 -25.73 14.80 -11.39
CA ALA A 110 -24.85 15.89 -10.94
C ALA A 110 -23.74 15.38 -10.03
N ASP A 111 -24.10 14.48 -9.11
CA ASP A 111 -23.21 14.06 -8.06
C ASP A 111 -22.20 13.02 -8.56
N LEU A 112 -22.35 12.42 -9.75
CA LEU A 112 -21.43 11.38 -10.26
C LEU A 112 -19.96 11.83 -10.30
N GLY A 113 -19.69 13.14 -10.41
CA GLY A 113 -18.35 13.68 -10.66
C GLY A 113 -17.99 13.70 -12.14
N LEU A 114 -18.94 13.37 -13.02
CA LEU A 114 -18.83 13.46 -14.48
C LEU A 114 -19.39 14.79 -14.98
N ARG A 115 -18.81 15.33 -16.06
CA ARG A 115 -19.32 16.55 -16.70
C ARG A 115 -20.69 16.28 -17.30
N THR A 116 -21.71 16.93 -16.73
CA THR A 116 -23.11 16.72 -17.09
C THR A 116 -23.74 18.02 -17.57
N ALA A 117 -24.19 18.05 -18.83
CA ALA A 117 -25.00 19.13 -19.39
C ALA A 117 -26.50 18.78 -19.28
N ARG A 118 -27.34 19.79 -19.06
CA ARG A 118 -28.81 19.62 -18.95
C ARG A 118 -29.52 20.58 -19.88
N ARG A 119 -30.48 20.06 -20.63
CA ARG A 119 -31.38 20.85 -21.46
C ARG A 119 -32.82 20.55 -21.07
N PHE A 120 -33.56 21.60 -20.70
CA PHE A 120 -34.97 21.49 -20.34
C PHE A 120 -35.84 21.56 -21.61
N GLU A 121 -36.67 20.55 -21.82
CA GLU A 121 -37.59 20.42 -22.95
C GLU A 121 -39.01 20.19 -22.40
N GLY A 122 -39.64 21.26 -21.93
CA GLY A 122 -40.97 21.19 -21.31
C GLY A 122 -40.96 20.42 -19.98
N PRO A 123 -41.75 19.34 -19.83
CA PRO A 123 -41.77 18.52 -18.61
C PRO A 123 -40.57 17.58 -18.50
N GLU A 124 -39.71 17.50 -19.53
CA GLU A 124 -38.57 16.60 -19.62
C GLU A 124 -37.25 17.37 -19.55
N VAL A 125 -36.20 16.68 -19.11
CA VAL A 125 -34.83 17.17 -19.02
C VAL A 125 -33.94 16.14 -19.69
N ARG A 126 -33.29 16.56 -20.77
CA ARG A 126 -32.25 15.79 -21.43
C ARG A 126 -30.91 16.05 -20.76
N CYS A 127 -30.31 15.00 -20.22
CA CYS A 127 -28.98 15.01 -19.65
C CYS A 127 -27.99 14.42 -20.65
N THR A 128 -26.86 15.10 -20.85
CA THR A 128 -25.70 14.58 -21.59
C THR A 128 -24.53 14.48 -20.63
N ILE A 129 -24.01 13.28 -20.42
CA ILE A 129 -22.98 12.96 -19.42
C ILE A 129 -21.74 12.50 -20.17
N ALA A 130 -20.68 13.30 -20.15
CA ALA A 130 -19.41 12.90 -20.73
C ALA A 130 -18.73 11.86 -19.84
N LEU A 131 -18.25 10.77 -20.44
CA LEU A 131 -17.60 9.67 -19.73
C LEU A 131 -16.08 9.84 -19.69
N ASP A 132 -15.57 11.08 -19.73
CA ASP A 132 -14.13 11.32 -19.58
C ASP A 132 -13.63 10.89 -18.19
N ALA A 133 -12.47 10.24 -18.16
CA ALA A 133 -11.79 9.83 -16.94
C ALA A 133 -11.04 11.01 -16.31
N SER A 134 -11.77 12.07 -15.96
CA SER A 134 -11.18 13.23 -15.28
C SER A 134 -10.87 12.92 -13.82
N ASP A 135 -9.84 13.60 -13.28
CA ASP A 135 -9.45 13.51 -11.87
C ASP A 135 -10.62 13.80 -10.92
N THR A 136 -11.55 14.66 -11.34
CA THR A 136 -12.76 14.99 -10.58
C THR A 136 -13.66 13.78 -10.37
N TYR A 137 -13.88 12.95 -11.41
CA TYR A 137 -14.71 11.75 -11.30
C TYR A 137 -14.11 10.76 -10.29
N PHE A 138 -12.82 10.45 -10.43
CA PHE A 138 -12.15 9.52 -9.52
C PHE A 138 -12.14 10.03 -8.08
N THR A 139 -11.85 11.31 -7.87
CA THR A 139 -11.88 11.93 -6.53
C THR A 139 -13.25 11.75 -5.86
N VAL A 140 -14.34 12.02 -6.60
CA VAL A 140 -15.70 11.92 -6.06
C VAL A 140 -16.10 10.47 -5.76
N VAL A 141 -15.74 9.52 -6.63
CA VAL A 141 -15.96 8.08 -6.40
C VAL A 141 -15.20 7.61 -5.16
N GLU A 142 -13.95 8.04 -5.00
CA GLU A 142 -13.11 7.70 -3.85
C GLU A 142 -13.66 8.28 -2.54
N GLU A 143 -14.07 9.55 -2.52
CA GLU A 143 -14.64 10.18 -1.33
C GLU A 143 -15.93 9.49 -0.88
N ARG A 144 -16.80 9.12 -1.83
CA ARG A 144 -17.99 8.31 -1.54
C ARG A 144 -17.65 6.94 -0.99
N GLY A 145 -16.68 6.26 -1.60
CA GLY A 145 -16.17 4.98 -1.12
C GLY A 145 -15.72 5.09 0.33
N ARG A 146 -14.93 6.12 0.64
CA ARG A 146 -14.42 6.38 1.98
C ARG A 146 -15.51 6.67 3.00
N ALA A 147 -16.44 7.55 2.68
CA ALA A 147 -17.55 7.88 3.57
C ALA A 147 -18.40 6.65 3.89
N ALA A 148 -18.66 5.80 2.90
CA ALA A 148 -19.40 4.54 3.08
C ALA A 148 -18.62 3.52 3.93
N ASP A 149 -17.32 3.34 3.67
CA ASP A 149 -16.46 2.44 4.44
C ASP A 149 -16.40 2.86 5.91
N VAL A 150 -16.15 4.15 6.21
CA VAL A 150 -16.12 4.68 7.58
C VAL A 150 -17.48 4.52 8.28
N ALA A 151 -18.59 4.85 7.59
CA ALA A 151 -19.93 4.68 8.14
C ALA A 151 -20.23 3.21 8.47
N SER A 152 -19.73 2.27 7.66
CA SER A 152 -19.89 0.84 7.90
C SER A 152 -19.19 0.35 9.16
N LEU A 153 -18.10 1.00 9.59
CA LEU A 153 -17.35 0.64 10.80
C LEU A 153 -17.97 1.15 12.10
N VAL A 154 -18.92 2.10 12.04
CA VAL A 154 -19.53 2.70 13.24
C VAL A 154 -20.16 1.66 14.18
N PRO A 155 -20.93 0.65 13.72
CA PRO A 155 -21.50 -0.37 14.60
C PRO A 155 -20.44 -1.23 15.30
N LEU A 156 -19.23 -1.31 14.75
CA LEU A 156 -18.11 -2.07 15.31
C LEU A 156 -17.29 -1.23 16.30
N LEU A 157 -16.91 0.00 15.91
CA LEU A 157 -15.95 0.83 16.66
C LEU A 157 -16.61 1.86 17.58
N ARG A 158 -17.89 2.18 17.38
CA ARG A 158 -18.70 3.05 18.25
C ARG A 158 -20.11 2.46 18.51
N PRO A 159 -20.23 1.20 18.97
CA PRO A 159 -21.52 0.57 19.27
C PRO A 159 -22.21 1.26 20.45
N LYS A 160 -23.54 1.38 20.39
CA LYS A 160 -24.36 1.82 21.54
C LYS A 160 -24.87 0.64 22.36
N VAL A 161 -24.95 -0.54 21.75
CA VAL A 161 -25.40 -1.78 22.37
C VAL A 161 -24.47 -2.92 21.97
N VAL A 162 -23.92 -3.64 22.94
CA VAL A 162 -23.02 -4.79 22.75
C VAL A 162 -23.62 -6.04 23.41
N ALA A 163 -23.56 -7.17 22.71
CA ALA A 163 -23.90 -8.47 23.27
C ALA A 163 -22.70 -9.42 23.19
N VAL A 164 -22.37 -10.12 24.29
CA VAL A 164 -21.31 -11.14 24.31
C VAL A 164 -21.94 -12.52 24.32
N VAL A 165 -21.83 -13.23 23.19
CA VAL A 165 -22.36 -14.58 22.98
C VAL A 165 -21.30 -15.62 23.34
N GLY A 166 -21.67 -16.57 24.19
CA GLY A 166 -20.73 -17.59 24.69
C GLY A 166 -20.01 -17.18 25.99
N ALA A 167 -20.40 -16.07 26.63
CA ALA A 167 -19.94 -15.76 27.98
C ALA A 167 -20.50 -16.79 28.97
N GLY A 168 -19.64 -17.36 29.83
CA GLY A 168 -20.01 -18.38 30.81
C GLY A 168 -19.77 -17.99 32.26
N ARG A 169 -20.22 -18.84 33.19
CA ARG A 169 -19.91 -18.70 34.62
C ARG A 169 -18.50 -19.18 34.97
N LYS A 170 -17.94 -20.10 34.18
CA LYS A 170 -16.62 -20.69 34.42
C LYS A 170 -15.50 -19.65 34.22
N PRO A 171 -14.66 -19.41 35.25
CA PRO A 171 -13.44 -18.60 35.10
C PRO A 171 -12.52 -19.15 34.00
N GLY A 172 -11.81 -18.27 33.29
CA GLY A 172 -10.85 -18.64 32.25
C GLY A 172 -11.43 -18.84 30.83
N SER A 173 -12.74 -18.66 30.62
CA SER A 173 -13.31 -18.64 29.27
C SER A 173 -13.14 -17.27 28.60
N VAL A 174 -12.79 -17.26 27.31
CA VAL A 174 -12.57 -16.03 26.52
C VAL A 174 -13.80 -15.10 26.55
N GLY A 175 -15.00 -15.63 26.30
CA GLY A 175 -16.22 -14.83 26.34
C GLY A 175 -16.48 -14.18 27.71
N ARG A 176 -16.13 -14.85 28.82
CA ARG A 176 -16.22 -14.26 30.15
C ARG A 176 -15.19 -13.16 30.38
N ALA A 177 -13.97 -13.33 29.87
CA ALA A 177 -12.92 -12.32 29.97
C ALA A 177 -13.30 -11.03 29.22
N ILE A 178 -13.83 -11.15 27.99
CA ILE A 178 -14.30 -9.99 27.22
C ILE A 178 -15.47 -9.29 27.92
N LEU A 179 -16.46 -10.05 28.40
CA LEU A 179 -17.57 -9.47 29.17
C LEU A 179 -17.08 -8.74 30.43
N HIS A 180 -16.06 -9.30 31.10
CA HIS A 180 -15.44 -8.68 32.26
C HIS A 180 -14.75 -7.36 31.90
N HIS A 181 -14.05 -7.25 30.78
CA HIS A 181 -13.44 -5.98 30.34
C HIS A 181 -14.47 -4.94 29.98
N LEU A 182 -15.48 -5.28 29.18
CA LEU A 182 -16.56 -4.35 28.86
C LEU A 182 -17.24 -3.80 30.13
N HIS A 183 -17.44 -4.65 31.14
CA HIS A 183 -18.04 -4.25 32.40
C HIS A 183 -17.09 -3.40 33.28
N THR A 184 -15.87 -3.86 33.52
CA THR A 184 -14.90 -3.19 34.42
C THR A 184 -14.25 -1.95 33.81
N GLY A 185 -14.12 -1.90 32.48
CA GLY A 185 -13.69 -0.73 31.72
C GLY A 185 -14.77 0.36 31.65
N GLY A 186 -16.00 0.07 32.11
CA GLY A 186 -17.07 1.05 32.21
C GLY A 186 -17.66 1.46 30.86
N PHE A 187 -17.86 0.50 29.95
CA PHE A 187 -18.52 0.73 28.66
C PHE A 187 -19.80 1.55 28.85
N ALA A 188 -19.89 2.67 28.15
CA ALA A 188 -20.96 3.66 28.34
C ALA A 188 -22.29 3.23 27.71
N GLY A 189 -22.27 2.26 26.79
CA GLY A 189 -23.46 1.72 26.13
C GLY A 189 -24.18 0.64 26.94
N ARG A 190 -25.18 0.01 26.32
CA ARG A 190 -25.88 -1.14 26.92
C ARG A 190 -25.12 -2.43 26.65
N LEU A 191 -24.92 -3.23 27.70
CA LEU A 191 -24.17 -4.48 27.64
C LEU A 191 -25.08 -5.66 28.02
N PHE A 192 -25.07 -6.71 27.20
CA PHE A 192 -25.79 -7.95 27.45
C PHE A 192 -24.87 -9.17 27.33
N ALA A 193 -25.17 -10.22 28.08
CA ALA A 193 -24.60 -11.55 27.86
C ALA A 193 -25.63 -12.45 27.17
N VAL A 194 -25.16 -13.40 26.36
CA VAL A 194 -26.01 -14.44 25.78
C VAL A 194 -25.50 -15.81 26.22
N ASN A 195 -26.29 -16.48 27.06
CA ASN A 195 -26.05 -17.80 27.61
C ASN A 195 -27.39 -18.49 27.97
N PRO A 196 -27.71 -19.65 27.38
CA PRO A 196 -28.96 -20.38 27.64
C PRO A 196 -29.22 -20.74 29.11
N ALA A 197 -28.16 -20.92 29.91
CA ALA A 197 -28.25 -21.44 31.27
C ALA A 197 -28.12 -20.38 32.37
N ALA A 198 -27.95 -19.10 32.02
CA ALA A 198 -27.72 -18.02 32.98
C ALA A 198 -28.61 -16.81 32.72
N THR A 199 -29.14 -16.24 33.81
CA THR A 199 -29.93 -14.99 33.81
C THR A 199 -29.06 -13.75 34.07
N ALA A 200 -27.86 -13.93 34.64
CA ALA A 200 -26.84 -12.89 34.77
C ALA A 200 -25.43 -13.50 34.82
N ILE A 201 -24.44 -12.76 34.31
CA ILE A 201 -23.01 -13.10 34.34
C ILE A 201 -22.23 -11.84 34.69
N LEU A 202 -21.43 -11.86 35.76
CA LEU A 202 -20.64 -10.70 36.23
C LEU A 202 -21.51 -9.45 36.48
N GLY A 203 -22.75 -9.63 36.95
CA GLY A 203 -23.69 -8.51 37.14
C GLY A 203 -24.34 -7.99 35.85
N VAL A 204 -23.96 -8.50 34.68
CA VAL A 204 -24.56 -8.16 33.39
C VAL A 204 -25.77 -9.06 33.12
N PRO A 205 -26.94 -8.51 32.70
CA PRO A 205 -28.10 -9.31 32.30
C PRO A 205 -27.78 -10.30 31.18
N SER A 206 -28.24 -11.55 31.33
CA SER A 206 -28.00 -12.64 30.39
C SER A 206 -29.31 -13.18 29.82
N HIS A 207 -29.34 -13.39 28.51
CA HIS A 207 -30.49 -13.89 27.76
C HIS A 207 -30.14 -15.22 27.07
N PRO A 208 -31.13 -16.08 26.77
CA PRO A 208 -30.85 -17.41 26.23
C PRO A 208 -30.37 -17.39 24.77
N SER A 209 -30.73 -16.35 24.02
CA SER A 209 -30.40 -16.20 22.60
C SER A 209 -30.31 -14.72 22.22
N VAL A 210 -29.75 -14.40 21.06
CA VAL A 210 -29.64 -13.03 20.54
C VAL A 210 -31.04 -12.49 20.20
N GLY A 211 -31.92 -13.33 19.65
CA GLY A 211 -33.31 -12.97 19.35
C GLY A 211 -34.17 -12.67 20.60
N ALA A 212 -33.74 -13.11 21.78
CA ALA A 212 -34.42 -12.84 23.06
C ALA A 212 -33.95 -11.55 23.75
N LEU A 213 -33.00 -10.81 23.15
CA LEU A 213 -32.50 -9.56 23.71
C LEU A 213 -33.59 -8.48 23.66
N PRO A 214 -33.71 -7.63 24.69
CA PRO A 214 -34.71 -6.56 24.73
C PRO A 214 -34.40 -5.42 23.74
N ARG A 215 -33.19 -5.42 23.17
CA ARG A 215 -32.73 -4.45 22.18
C ARG A 215 -31.71 -5.13 21.27
N THR A 216 -31.85 -4.94 19.96
CA THR A 216 -30.88 -5.40 18.97
C THR A 216 -29.49 -4.79 19.25
N PRO A 217 -28.44 -5.61 19.36
CA PRO A 217 -27.09 -5.09 19.53
C PRO A 217 -26.55 -4.49 18.23
N ASP A 218 -25.76 -3.42 18.34
CA ASP A 218 -24.98 -2.91 17.20
C ASP A 218 -23.84 -3.88 16.88
N LEU A 219 -23.19 -4.40 17.93
CA LEU A 219 -22.07 -5.34 17.90
C LEU A 219 -22.39 -6.61 18.69
N ALA A 220 -22.27 -7.77 18.05
CA ALA A 220 -22.26 -9.06 18.74
C ALA A 220 -20.82 -9.63 18.78
N VAL A 221 -20.35 -9.96 19.98
CA VAL A 221 -19.07 -10.64 20.19
C VAL A 221 -19.31 -12.14 20.30
N LEU A 222 -18.77 -12.92 19.38
CA LEU A 222 -18.98 -14.35 19.26
C LEU A 222 -17.78 -15.11 19.83
N ALA A 223 -17.97 -15.68 21.02
CA ALA A 223 -17.02 -16.55 21.72
C ALA A 223 -17.63 -17.95 21.92
N VAL A 224 -18.20 -18.51 20.85
CA VAL A 224 -18.85 -19.84 20.80
C VAL A 224 -17.92 -20.86 20.11
N PRO A 225 -18.13 -22.18 20.26
CA PRO A 225 -17.35 -23.17 19.51
C PRO A 225 -17.44 -22.96 17.98
N ALA A 226 -16.38 -23.30 17.24
CA ALA A 226 -16.24 -23.02 15.80
C ALA A 226 -17.45 -23.49 14.97
N GLY A 227 -17.95 -24.70 15.23
CA GLY A 227 -19.11 -25.26 14.53
C GLY A 227 -20.43 -24.50 14.74
N ALA A 228 -20.54 -23.65 15.77
CA ALA A 228 -21.73 -22.85 16.06
C ALA A 228 -21.62 -21.39 15.57
N VAL A 229 -20.47 -20.98 15.03
CA VAL A 229 -20.21 -19.58 14.65
C VAL A 229 -21.14 -19.12 13.53
N ALA A 230 -21.31 -19.93 12.48
CA ALA A 230 -22.14 -19.58 11.33
C ALA A 230 -23.63 -19.45 11.71
N ASP A 231 -24.17 -20.41 12.46
CA ASP A 231 -25.57 -20.39 12.92
C ASP A 231 -25.84 -19.19 13.85
N THR A 232 -24.88 -18.88 14.74
CA THR A 232 -24.97 -17.73 15.63
C THR A 232 -24.91 -16.42 14.83
N ALA A 233 -24.07 -16.35 13.80
CA ALA A 233 -24.01 -15.19 12.90
C ALA A 233 -25.34 -15.02 12.15
N GLU A 234 -25.94 -16.10 11.66
CA GLU A 234 -27.26 -16.05 11.02
C GLU A 234 -28.35 -15.55 11.99
N GLU A 235 -28.34 -16.02 13.24
CA GLU A 235 -29.25 -15.52 14.28
C GLU A 235 -29.05 -14.01 14.54
N CYS A 236 -27.80 -13.55 14.63
CA CYS A 236 -27.48 -12.14 14.75
C CYS A 236 -28.02 -11.33 13.56
N GLY A 237 -27.83 -11.83 12.35
CA GLY A 237 -28.35 -11.20 11.13
C GLY A 237 -29.87 -11.07 11.14
N LYS A 238 -30.60 -12.13 11.52
CA LYS A 238 -32.07 -12.12 11.66
C LYS A 238 -32.55 -11.12 12.72
N ALA A 239 -31.80 -10.95 13.80
CA ALA A 239 -32.10 -9.97 14.85
C ALA A 239 -31.78 -8.52 14.44
N GLY A 240 -31.10 -8.30 13.32
CA GLY A 240 -30.72 -6.98 12.80
C GLY A 240 -29.39 -6.44 13.32
N VAL A 241 -28.51 -7.32 13.82
CA VAL A 241 -27.14 -6.94 14.21
C VAL A 241 -26.38 -6.44 13.00
N ARG A 242 -25.52 -5.43 13.17
CA ARG A 242 -24.79 -4.78 12.05
C ARG A 242 -23.31 -5.09 12.03
N ALA A 243 -22.73 -5.51 13.14
CA ALA A 243 -21.33 -5.91 13.22
C ALA A 243 -21.14 -7.16 14.10
N LEU A 244 -20.22 -8.01 13.69
CA LEU A 244 -19.76 -9.18 14.41
C LEU A 244 -18.28 -9.02 14.77
N LEU A 245 -17.94 -9.38 16.00
CA LEU A 245 -16.56 -9.64 16.43
C LEU A 245 -16.44 -11.12 16.73
N VAL A 246 -15.80 -11.88 15.86
CA VAL A 246 -15.64 -13.34 16.04
C VAL A 246 -14.26 -13.62 16.62
N VAL A 247 -14.20 -13.89 17.92
CA VAL A 247 -12.93 -14.22 18.59
C VAL A 247 -12.57 -15.70 18.46
N THR A 248 -13.55 -16.54 18.11
CA THR A 248 -13.37 -17.97 17.92
C THR A 248 -12.35 -18.27 16.82
N ALA A 249 -11.38 -19.14 17.15
CA ALA A 249 -10.39 -19.68 16.21
C ALA A 249 -10.79 -21.08 15.70
N GLY A 250 -10.07 -21.59 14.70
CA GLY A 250 -10.28 -22.95 14.18
C GLY A 250 -11.54 -23.12 13.34
N VAL A 251 -12.00 -22.04 12.71
CA VAL A 251 -13.09 -22.06 11.72
C VAL A 251 -12.55 -22.68 10.43
N ASP A 252 -13.14 -23.79 9.99
CA ASP A 252 -12.74 -24.45 8.73
C ASP A 252 -13.28 -23.71 7.49
N ALA A 253 -12.90 -24.18 6.30
CA ALA A 253 -13.29 -23.52 5.04
C ALA A 253 -14.81 -23.52 4.78
N ASP A 254 -15.54 -24.54 5.23
CA ASP A 254 -16.99 -24.65 5.04
C ASP A 254 -17.72 -23.71 5.99
N GLN A 255 -17.30 -23.71 7.26
CA GLN A 255 -17.78 -22.79 8.28
C GLN A 255 -17.47 -21.33 7.92
N ALA A 256 -16.28 -21.06 7.38
CA ALA A 256 -15.89 -19.73 6.91
C ALA A 256 -16.77 -19.25 5.75
N ARG A 257 -17.07 -20.13 4.77
CA ARG A 257 -18.00 -19.83 3.69
C ARG A 257 -19.40 -19.53 4.21
N ALA A 258 -19.90 -20.34 5.14
CA ALA A 258 -21.22 -20.14 5.75
C ALA A 258 -21.29 -18.83 6.57
N LEU A 259 -20.27 -18.54 7.38
CA LEU A 259 -20.14 -17.28 8.12
C LEU A 259 -20.16 -16.08 7.18
N MET A 260 -19.35 -16.11 6.12
CA MET A 260 -19.31 -15.02 5.14
C MET A 260 -20.62 -14.88 4.35
N ALA A 261 -21.29 -15.99 4.04
CA ALA A 261 -22.62 -15.98 3.44
C ALA A 261 -23.64 -15.30 4.35
N ALA A 262 -23.64 -15.61 5.66
CA ALA A 262 -24.50 -14.93 6.63
C ALA A 262 -24.19 -13.42 6.71
N CYS A 263 -22.91 -13.05 6.84
CA CYS A 263 -22.51 -11.63 6.87
C CYS A 263 -23.00 -10.86 5.64
N ARG A 264 -22.82 -11.41 4.43
CA ARG A 264 -23.27 -10.78 3.19
C ARG A 264 -24.79 -10.70 3.09
N THR A 265 -25.49 -11.78 3.46
CA THR A 265 -26.96 -11.86 3.41
C THR A 265 -27.62 -10.76 4.24
N TYR A 266 -27.07 -10.47 5.41
CA TYR A 266 -27.63 -9.49 6.36
C TYR A 266 -26.87 -8.15 6.40
N GLY A 267 -25.88 -7.94 5.52
CA GLY A 267 -25.09 -6.71 5.46
C GLY A 267 -24.29 -6.41 6.74
N MET A 268 -23.79 -7.45 7.41
CA MET A 268 -23.01 -7.32 8.64
C MET A 268 -21.51 -7.15 8.35
N ARG A 269 -20.86 -6.25 9.10
CA ARG A 269 -19.39 -6.16 9.12
C ARG A 269 -18.80 -7.21 10.05
N LEU A 270 -17.60 -7.69 9.74
CA LEU A 270 -16.93 -8.73 10.52
C LEU A 270 -15.47 -8.37 10.84
N VAL A 271 -15.11 -8.42 12.13
CA VAL A 271 -13.72 -8.53 12.60
C VAL A 271 -13.46 -9.96 13.07
N GLY A 272 -12.31 -10.50 12.70
CA GLY A 272 -11.95 -11.91 12.90
C GLY A 272 -12.30 -12.77 11.67
N PRO A 273 -12.51 -14.10 11.84
CA PRO A 273 -12.39 -14.87 13.08
C PRO A 273 -10.97 -14.89 13.66
N ASN A 274 -10.74 -15.62 14.75
CA ASN A 274 -9.41 -15.84 15.33
C ASN A 274 -8.68 -14.53 15.70
N CYS A 275 -9.34 -13.68 16.46
CA CYS A 275 -8.80 -12.37 16.84
C CYS A 275 -8.82 -12.12 18.34
N LEU A 276 -8.01 -11.14 18.78
CA LEU A 276 -7.97 -10.68 20.18
C LEU A 276 -9.21 -9.84 20.57
N GLY A 277 -9.80 -9.10 19.62
CA GLY A 277 -10.91 -8.19 19.87
C GLY A 277 -10.73 -6.79 19.27
N VAL A 278 -11.59 -5.86 19.70
CA VAL A 278 -11.52 -4.43 19.34
C VAL A 278 -11.58 -3.54 20.59
N ILE A 279 -10.95 -2.37 20.51
CA ILE A 279 -10.95 -1.34 21.57
C ILE A 279 -11.24 0.01 20.93
N ASN A 280 -11.99 0.85 21.63
CA ASN A 280 -12.05 2.27 21.40
C ASN A 280 -12.12 2.97 22.76
N THR A 281 -11.07 3.71 23.08
CA THR A 281 -10.83 4.29 24.41
C THR A 281 -11.46 5.67 24.60
N ASP A 282 -12.19 6.18 23.60
CA ASP A 282 -12.95 7.43 23.69
C ASP A 282 -13.70 7.48 25.04
N PRO A 283 -13.46 8.50 25.89
CA PRO A 283 -14.06 8.59 27.22
C PRO A 283 -15.59 8.51 27.22
N ALA A 284 -16.23 8.89 26.11
CA ALA A 284 -17.69 8.81 25.95
C ALA A 284 -18.19 7.40 25.60
N LEU A 285 -17.29 6.48 25.21
CA LEU A 285 -17.60 5.11 24.80
C LEU A 285 -17.01 4.06 25.74
N ARG A 286 -15.68 4.08 25.96
CA ARG A 286 -14.90 3.11 26.74
C ARG A 286 -15.17 1.65 26.34
N LEU A 287 -15.01 1.35 25.06
CA LEU A 287 -15.17 0.00 24.52
C LEU A 287 -13.84 -0.76 24.68
N ASP A 288 -13.81 -1.79 25.51
CA ASP A 288 -12.76 -2.82 25.49
C ASP A 288 -13.40 -4.20 25.33
N ALA A 289 -13.53 -4.63 24.08
CA ALA A 289 -14.06 -5.94 23.70
C ALA A 289 -12.94 -6.96 23.45
N THR A 290 -11.86 -6.93 24.26
CA THR A 290 -10.73 -7.84 24.15
C THR A 290 -10.57 -8.76 25.35
N PHE A 291 -9.63 -9.69 25.27
CA PHE A 291 -9.17 -10.52 26.39
C PHE A 291 -7.68 -10.32 26.70
N ALA A 292 -7.15 -9.11 26.49
CA ALA A 292 -5.78 -8.75 26.87
C ALA A 292 -5.56 -8.79 28.40
N ALA A 293 -4.32 -8.73 28.89
CA ALA A 293 -4.08 -8.80 30.34
C ALA A 293 -4.60 -7.57 31.12
N GLY A 294 -4.74 -6.42 30.46
CA GLY A 294 -5.23 -5.19 31.08
C GLY A 294 -5.79 -4.21 30.06
N HIS A 295 -6.54 -3.22 30.57
CA HIS A 295 -7.12 -2.13 29.78
C HIS A 295 -6.03 -1.19 29.26
N PRO A 296 -6.01 -0.82 27.98
CA PRO A 296 -5.09 0.20 27.49
C PRO A 296 -5.48 1.58 28.02
N ARG A 297 -4.49 2.47 28.12
CA ARG A 297 -4.73 3.87 28.44
C ARG A 297 -5.37 4.59 27.25
N PRO A 298 -6.32 5.52 27.46
CA PRO A 298 -6.78 6.41 26.41
C PRO A 298 -5.65 7.29 25.85
N GLY A 299 -5.63 7.49 24.54
CA GLY A 299 -4.69 8.38 23.85
C GLY A 299 -4.92 8.36 22.34
N THR A 300 -3.89 8.62 21.56
CA THR A 300 -4.01 8.94 20.13
C THR A 300 -3.41 7.89 19.19
N ALA A 301 -2.86 6.79 19.71
CA ALA A 301 -2.29 5.72 18.89
C ALA A 301 -3.37 4.77 18.35
N GLY A 302 -3.54 4.72 17.05
CA GLY A 302 -4.36 3.73 16.35
C GLY A 302 -3.55 2.47 16.07
N VAL A 303 -4.08 1.30 16.41
CA VAL A 303 -3.36 0.01 16.25
C VAL A 303 -4.23 -1.00 15.50
N ALA A 304 -3.73 -1.58 14.42
CA ALA A 304 -4.39 -2.68 13.74
C ALA A 304 -3.42 -3.82 13.40
N VAL A 305 -3.75 -5.03 13.85
CA VAL A 305 -2.83 -6.17 13.79
C VAL A 305 -3.57 -7.41 13.30
N GLN A 306 -2.92 -8.20 12.46
CA GLN A 306 -3.46 -9.49 12.03
C GLN A 306 -3.18 -10.57 13.09
N SER A 307 -1.96 -10.59 13.63
CA SER A 307 -1.56 -11.49 14.72
C SER A 307 -2.00 -10.97 16.10
N GLY A 308 -2.79 -11.77 16.82
CA GLY A 308 -3.24 -11.44 18.18
C GLY A 308 -2.09 -11.34 19.19
N GLY A 309 -1.08 -12.21 19.09
CA GLY A 309 0.09 -12.19 19.98
C GLY A 309 0.94 -10.92 19.80
N VAL A 310 1.13 -10.48 18.55
CA VAL A 310 1.78 -9.18 18.26
C VAL A 310 0.93 -8.02 18.78
N GLY A 311 -0.40 -8.12 18.69
CA GLY A 311 -1.34 -7.16 19.28
C GLY A 311 -1.15 -6.97 20.78
N ILE A 312 -1.07 -8.08 21.53
CA ILE A 312 -0.81 -8.05 22.97
C ILE A 312 0.54 -7.38 23.26
N ALA A 313 1.60 -7.75 22.53
CA ALA A 313 2.92 -7.17 22.72
C ALA A 313 2.96 -5.65 22.44
N LEU A 314 2.22 -5.18 21.42
CA LEU A 314 2.10 -3.75 21.12
C LEU A 314 1.30 -3.00 22.19
N LEU A 315 0.16 -3.53 22.64
CA LEU A 315 -0.63 -2.91 23.71
C LEU A 315 0.17 -2.79 25.02
N ASP A 316 0.88 -3.84 25.41
CA ASP A 316 1.78 -3.82 26.58
C ASP A 316 2.92 -2.82 26.40
N GLY A 317 3.57 -2.83 25.23
CA GLY A 317 4.63 -1.90 24.87
C GLY A 317 4.22 -0.44 24.96
N LEU A 318 3.07 -0.10 24.38
CA LEU A 318 2.51 1.26 24.43
C LEU A 318 2.12 1.67 25.85
N SER A 319 1.49 0.77 26.62
CA SER A 319 1.13 1.01 28.02
C SER A 319 2.36 1.32 28.88
N ARG A 320 3.44 0.53 28.71
CA ARG A 320 4.73 0.75 29.38
C ARG A 320 5.34 2.12 29.04
N LEU A 321 5.25 2.51 27.77
CA LEU A 321 5.72 3.82 27.30
C LEU A 321 4.80 4.99 27.73
N GLY A 322 3.61 4.70 28.25
CA GLY A 322 2.59 5.71 28.55
C GLY A 322 1.91 6.28 27.31
N ILE A 323 2.10 5.68 26.13
CA ILE A 323 1.43 6.08 24.89
C ILE A 323 0.03 5.46 24.90
N GLY A 324 -1.00 6.31 24.99
CA GLY A 324 -2.38 5.84 24.99
C GLY A 324 -2.87 5.46 23.59
N VAL A 325 -3.80 4.51 23.54
CA VAL A 325 -4.43 3.99 22.32
C VAL A 325 -5.71 4.75 22.05
N SER A 326 -6.00 5.14 20.81
CA SER A 326 -7.30 5.69 20.40
C SER A 326 -8.29 4.57 20.09
N SER A 327 -7.89 3.68 19.18
CA SER A 327 -8.62 2.49 18.79
C SER A 327 -7.67 1.35 18.43
N PHE A 328 -8.09 0.13 18.73
CA PHE A 328 -7.36 -1.10 18.43
C PHE A 328 -8.27 -2.07 17.70
N ALA A 329 -7.75 -2.74 16.67
CA ALA A 329 -8.42 -3.85 16.03
C ALA A 329 -7.45 -5.01 15.79
N SER A 330 -7.72 -6.15 16.40
CA SER A 330 -7.13 -7.42 15.99
C SER A 330 -7.98 -8.00 14.86
N LEU A 331 -7.43 -8.05 13.66
CA LEU A 331 -8.14 -8.43 12.44
C LEU A 331 -8.30 -9.95 12.31
N GLY A 332 -7.41 -10.72 12.94
CA GLY A 332 -7.40 -12.19 12.87
C GLY A 332 -7.25 -12.70 11.44
N ASP A 333 -8.07 -13.65 11.04
CA ASP A 333 -8.06 -14.21 9.69
C ASP A 333 -8.52 -13.20 8.63
N LYS A 334 -9.10 -12.06 9.06
CA LYS A 334 -9.35 -10.86 8.25
C LYS A 334 -10.21 -11.13 7.02
N PHE A 335 -11.39 -11.73 7.24
CA PHE A 335 -12.32 -12.03 6.15
C PHE A 335 -13.07 -10.81 5.59
N ASP A 336 -13.20 -9.74 6.38
CA ASP A 336 -13.95 -8.54 5.97
C ASP A 336 -13.22 -7.24 6.33
N VAL A 337 -13.25 -6.81 7.60
CA VAL A 337 -12.58 -5.57 8.03
C VAL A 337 -11.07 -5.72 7.87
N SER A 338 -10.46 -4.75 7.20
CA SER A 338 -9.07 -4.78 6.77
C SER A 338 -8.25 -3.61 7.30
N GLY A 339 -6.93 -3.66 7.09
CA GLY A 339 -6.05 -2.53 7.39
C GLY A 339 -6.41 -1.26 6.60
N ASN A 340 -6.99 -1.38 5.41
CA ASN A 340 -7.47 -0.23 4.63
C ASN A 340 -8.65 0.46 5.34
N ASP A 341 -9.57 -0.32 5.90
CA ASP A 341 -10.73 0.23 6.63
C ASP A 341 -10.26 0.97 7.90
N MET A 342 -9.28 0.41 8.63
CA MET A 342 -8.70 1.04 9.82
C MET A 342 -7.96 2.34 9.49
N LEU A 343 -7.19 2.37 8.40
CA LEU A 343 -6.54 3.60 7.94
C LEU A 343 -7.56 4.70 7.61
N GLN A 344 -8.65 4.36 6.92
CA GLN A 344 -9.72 5.31 6.62
C GLN A 344 -10.47 5.79 7.87
N TRP A 345 -10.63 4.91 8.86
CA TRP A 345 -11.19 5.28 10.16
C TRP A 345 -10.32 6.33 10.85
N TRP A 346 -9.02 6.06 11.03
CA TRP A 346 -8.08 7.00 11.68
C TRP A 346 -7.93 8.32 10.94
N GLU A 347 -7.99 8.29 9.61
CA GLU A 347 -8.01 9.52 8.80
C GLU A 347 -9.21 10.43 9.11
N SER A 348 -10.33 9.83 9.54
CA SER A 348 -11.63 10.48 9.65
C SER A 348 -12.11 10.67 11.10
N ASP A 349 -11.45 10.04 12.08
CA ASP A 349 -11.90 10.06 13.48
C ASP A 349 -11.57 11.36 14.23
N GLY A 350 -10.63 12.15 13.71
CA GLY A 350 -10.18 13.42 14.28
C GLY A 350 -9.41 13.29 15.60
N HIS A 351 -9.03 12.08 15.99
CA HIS A 351 -8.40 11.77 17.27
C HIS A 351 -7.07 11.03 17.14
N THR A 352 -6.91 10.21 16.11
CA THR A 352 -5.70 9.41 15.90
C THR A 352 -4.59 10.22 15.24
N ASP A 353 -3.38 10.21 15.81
CA ASP A 353 -2.21 10.93 15.31
C ASP A 353 -0.96 10.05 15.11
N LEU A 354 -1.04 8.76 15.43
CA LEU A 354 0.00 7.75 15.24
C LEU A 354 -0.67 6.43 14.86
N ALA A 355 -0.32 5.87 13.71
CA ALA A 355 -0.90 4.61 13.23
C ALA A 355 0.14 3.49 13.23
N LEU A 356 -0.18 2.37 13.89
CA LEU A 356 0.67 1.18 13.97
C LEU A 356 -0.04 0.00 13.30
N LEU A 357 0.59 -0.57 12.29
CA LEU A 357 0.08 -1.71 11.55
C LEU A 357 0.96 -2.94 11.73
N HIS A 358 0.33 -4.11 11.80
CA HIS A 358 1.01 -5.38 11.58
C HIS A 358 0.14 -6.25 10.68
N LEU A 359 0.40 -6.19 9.38
CA LEU A 359 -0.38 -6.89 8.36
C LEU A 359 0.46 -7.99 7.70
N GLU A 360 -0.10 -9.19 7.67
CA GLU A 360 0.49 -10.33 6.95
C GLU A 360 0.01 -10.36 5.49
N SER A 361 -1.09 -9.66 5.20
CA SER A 361 -1.72 -9.60 3.90
C SER A 361 -2.32 -8.23 3.60
N PHE A 362 -2.39 -7.87 2.32
CA PHE A 362 -3.00 -6.63 1.85
C PHE A 362 -4.10 -7.04 0.86
N GLY A 363 -5.38 -6.98 1.26
CA GLY A 363 -6.48 -7.54 0.46
C GLY A 363 -6.57 -6.88 -0.93
N ASN A 364 -6.58 -5.55 -0.97
CA ASN A 364 -6.40 -4.75 -2.19
C ASN A 364 -5.18 -3.82 -1.99
N PRO A 365 -3.97 -4.24 -2.40
CA PRO A 365 -2.75 -3.48 -2.18
C PRO A 365 -2.69 -2.15 -2.91
N ARG A 366 -3.32 -2.02 -4.10
CA ARG A 366 -3.39 -0.74 -4.82
C ARG A 366 -4.20 0.28 -4.02
N ALA A 367 -5.39 -0.11 -3.57
CA ALA A 367 -6.21 0.72 -2.71
C ALA A 367 -5.51 1.00 -1.37
N PHE A 368 -4.86 -0.01 -0.78
CA PHE A 368 -4.08 0.15 0.44
C PHE A 368 -2.93 1.15 0.27
N SER A 369 -2.13 1.05 -0.79
CA SER A 369 -1.01 1.94 -1.07
C SER A 369 -1.48 3.40 -1.22
N ARG A 370 -2.56 3.62 -1.97
CA ARG A 370 -3.19 4.95 -2.14
C ARG A 370 -3.69 5.52 -0.81
N THR A 371 -4.44 4.73 -0.04
CA THR A 371 -4.93 5.14 1.29
C THR A 371 -3.78 5.40 2.26
N ALA A 372 -2.80 4.48 2.33
CA ALA A 372 -1.66 4.61 3.21
C ALA A 372 -0.83 5.85 2.88
N ARG A 373 -0.52 6.11 1.60
CA ARG A 373 0.18 7.33 1.16
C ARG A 373 -0.53 8.60 1.67
N ARG A 374 -1.86 8.64 1.56
CA ARG A 374 -2.65 9.78 2.02
C ARG A 374 -2.63 9.92 3.55
N VAL A 375 -2.83 8.82 4.28
CA VAL A 375 -2.79 8.80 5.75
C VAL A 375 -1.42 9.16 6.29
N THR A 376 -0.35 8.60 5.71
CA THR A 376 1.05 8.87 6.07
C THR A 376 1.38 10.36 5.94
N ARG A 377 0.79 11.09 4.98
CA ARG A 377 0.98 12.55 4.88
C ARG A 377 0.40 13.32 6.06
N ARG A 378 -0.60 12.78 6.76
CA ARG A 378 -1.25 13.41 7.92
C ARG A 378 -0.64 12.98 9.24
N MET A 379 -0.32 11.70 9.38
CA MET A 379 0.17 11.09 10.62
C MET A 379 1.28 10.05 10.34
N PRO A 380 2.19 9.77 11.28
CA PRO A 380 3.14 8.68 11.14
C PRO A 380 2.42 7.33 11.05
N LEU A 381 2.83 6.52 10.08
CA LEU A 381 2.34 5.17 9.86
C LEU A 381 3.51 4.19 9.93
N LEU A 382 3.53 3.33 10.96
CA LEU A 382 4.60 2.38 11.22
C LEU A 382 4.11 0.95 11.02
N THR A 383 5.01 0.07 10.59
CA THR A 383 4.74 -1.37 10.48
C THR A 383 5.97 -2.21 10.79
N VAL A 384 5.77 -3.49 11.12
CA VAL A 384 6.86 -4.48 11.16
C VAL A 384 6.92 -5.22 9.83
N ASP A 385 8.10 -5.21 9.21
CA ASP A 385 8.41 -5.93 7.97
C ASP A 385 8.71 -7.42 8.28
N ALA A 386 7.67 -8.22 8.51
CA ALA A 386 7.79 -9.64 8.90
C ALA A 386 7.92 -10.61 7.71
N GLY A 387 8.66 -11.72 7.80
CA GLY A 387 8.80 -12.63 6.65
C GLY A 387 9.74 -12.12 5.55
N ARG A 388 10.81 -11.42 5.93
CA ARG A 388 11.82 -10.90 5.00
C ARG A 388 12.68 -11.99 4.35
N THR A 389 12.86 -13.10 5.05
CA THR A 389 13.66 -14.26 4.63
C THR A 389 12.76 -15.38 4.13
N ASP A 390 13.30 -16.28 3.31
CA ASP A 390 12.58 -17.45 2.80
C ASP A 390 12.02 -18.32 3.93
N ALA A 391 12.80 -18.51 5.00
CA ALA A 391 12.35 -19.22 6.20
C ALA A 391 11.17 -18.51 6.88
N GLY A 392 11.25 -17.18 7.03
CA GLY A 392 10.18 -16.38 7.60
C GLY A 392 8.90 -16.40 6.74
N ARG A 393 9.03 -16.34 5.41
CA ARG A 393 7.88 -16.46 4.49
C ARG A 393 7.24 -17.83 4.58
N ARG A 394 8.03 -18.92 4.58
CA ARG A 394 7.49 -20.27 4.75
C ARG A 394 6.77 -20.44 6.09
N ALA A 395 7.32 -19.91 7.18
CA ALA A 395 6.65 -19.94 8.48
C ALA A 395 5.32 -19.19 8.47
N ALA A 396 5.27 -18.00 7.87
CA ALA A 396 4.03 -17.24 7.73
C ALA A 396 3.03 -17.91 6.78
N ALA A 397 3.49 -18.61 5.72
CA ALA A 397 2.64 -19.32 4.77
C ALA A 397 1.86 -20.48 5.39
N SER A 398 2.39 -21.09 6.45
CA SER A 398 1.70 -22.10 7.26
C SER A 398 0.54 -21.52 8.09
N HIS A 399 0.49 -20.19 8.26
CA HIS A 399 -0.53 -19.49 9.05
C HIS A 399 -1.50 -18.68 8.18
N THR A 400 -1.05 -18.13 7.04
CA THR A 400 -1.89 -17.38 6.09
C THR A 400 -1.39 -17.55 4.65
N ALA A 401 -2.28 -17.88 3.70
CA ALA A 401 -1.94 -18.08 2.28
C ALA A 401 -1.30 -16.83 1.60
N ALA A 402 -1.52 -15.65 2.17
CA ALA A 402 -0.99 -14.38 1.67
C ALA A 402 0.50 -14.11 1.97
N ALA A 403 1.12 -14.92 2.83
CA ALA A 403 2.54 -14.81 3.17
C ALA A 403 3.51 -15.17 2.03
N ALA A 404 2.99 -15.56 0.87
CA ALA A 404 3.76 -15.77 -0.37
C ALA A 404 4.22 -14.45 -1.04
N THR A 405 3.79 -13.29 -0.55
CA THR A 405 4.19 -11.98 -1.10
C THR A 405 5.71 -11.81 -1.06
N ARG A 406 6.33 -11.46 -2.19
CA ARG A 406 7.79 -11.25 -2.27
C ARG A 406 8.20 -10.02 -1.43
N THR A 407 9.30 -10.14 -0.66
CA THR A 407 9.84 -9.07 0.21
C THR A 407 10.01 -7.74 -0.53
N MET A 408 10.46 -7.81 -1.79
CA MET A 408 10.68 -6.65 -2.64
C MET A 408 9.39 -5.89 -2.98
N THR A 409 8.29 -6.59 -3.27
CA THR A 409 6.98 -5.97 -3.55
C THR A 409 6.48 -5.18 -2.34
N ARG A 410 6.62 -5.76 -1.14
CA ARG A 410 6.21 -5.09 0.09
C ARG A 410 7.10 -3.89 0.43
N GLY A 411 8.41 -4.02 0.25
CA GLY A 411 9.35 -2.92 0.41
C GLY A 411 9.03 -1.74 -0.50
N ALA A 412 8.77 -1.99 -1.79
CA ALA A 412 8.36 -0.98 -2.75
C ALA A 412 7.09 -0.24 -2.31
N LEU A 413 6.07 -0.99 -1.85
CA LEU A 413 4.84 -0.40 -1.32
C LEU A 413 5.13 0.53 -0.13
N PHE A 414 5.91 0.05 0.85
CA PHE A 414 6.19 0.84 2.06
C PHE A 414 6.93 2.13 1.73
N THR A 415 7.94 2.06 0.87
CA THR A 415 8.70 3.24 0.43
C THR A 415 7.80 4.27 -0.27
N GLN A 416 6.99 3.84 -1.26
CA GLN A 416 6.14 4.78 -2.02
C GLN A 416 5.01 5.37 -1.15
N ALA A 417 4.45 4.59 -0.24
CA ALA A 417 3.42 5.05 0.70
C ALA A 417 3.97 5.83 1.90
N GLY A 418 5.30 5.96 2.02
CA GLY A 418 5.99 6.62 3.13
C GLY A 418 5.84 5.89 4.48
N ILE A 419 5.48 4.61 4.45
CA ILE A 419 5.30 3.79 5.66
C ILE A 419 6.67 3.52 6.27
N THR A 420 6.80 3.79 7.57
CA THR A 420 8.00 3.48 8.35
C THR A 420 8.01 1.99 8.69
N ALA A 421 8.72 1.21 7.88
CA ALA A 421 8.88 -0.24 8.08
C ALA A 421 10.07 -0.56 8.99
N THR A 422 9.80 -1.14 10.16
CA THR A 422 10.80 -1.58 11.14
C THR A 422 11.01 -3.09 11.07
N ARG A 423 12.11 -3.59 11.67
CA ARG A 423 12.49 -5.01 11.62
C ARG A 423 11.91 -5.84 12.76
N SER A 424 11.42 -5.20 13.82
CA SER A 424 10.86 -5.87 14.98
C SER A 424 9.81 -5.00 15.69
N VAL A 425 9.04 -5.63 16.57
CA VAL A 425 8.11 -4.92 17.47
C VAL A 425 8.88 -3.97 18.41
N GLY A 426 10.08 -4.35 18.87
CA GLY A 426 10.94 -3.48 19.68
C GLY A 426 11.34 -2.21 18.94
N GLU A 427 11.87 -2.35 17.72
CA GLU A 427 12.24 -1.19 16.88
C GLU A 427 11.02 -0.32 16.53
N LEU A 428 9.84 -0.93 16.33
CA LEU A 428 8.59 -0.21 16.12
C LEU A 428 8.27 0.68 17.33
N LEU A 429 8.33 0.14 18.55
CA LEU A 429 8.06 0.89 19.78
C LEU A 429 9.12 1.98 20.02
N GLU A 430 10.39 1.68 19.80
CA GLU A 430 11.51 2.64 19.87
C GLU A 430 11.30 3.83 18.91
N THR A 431 10.86 3.56 17.69
CA THR A 431 10.60 4.57 16.66
C THR A 431 9.32 5.35 16.94
N ALA A 432 8.26 4.65 17.40
CA ALA A 432 7.00 5.27 17.81
C ALA A 432 7.20 6.26 18.95
N SER A 433 8.05 5.93 19.94
CA SER A 433 8.41 6.84 21.04
C SER A 433 8.95 8.18 20.55
N LEU A 434 9.89 8.17 19.59
CA LEU A 434 10.45 9.40 19.03
C LEU A 434 9.39 10.20 18.26
N LEU A 435 8.65 9.54 17.36
CA LEU A 435 7.66 10.21 16.50
C LEU A 435 6.45 10.74 17.28
N HIS A 436 6.14 10.13 18.43
CA HIS A 436 5.13 10.61 19.37
C HIS A 436 5.63 11.80 20.21
N ALA A 437 6.88 11.75 20.65
CA ALA A 437 7.40 12.68 21.65
C ALA A 437 8.10 13.93 21.07
N GLN A 438 8.60 13.87 19.83
CA GLN A 438 9.51 14.87 19.27
C GLN A 438 9.07 15.40 17.89
N PRO A 439 9.41 16.65 17.53
CA PRO A 439 9.20 17.15 16.17
C PRO A 439 10.07 16.38 15.15
N LEU A 440 9.70 16.46 13.87
CA LEU A 440 10.53 15.88 12.81
C LEU A 440 11.80 16.72 12.60
N PRO A 441 12.96 16.08 12.34
CA PRO A 441 14.17 16.81 11.99
C PRO A 441 14.04 17.40 10.59
N ALA A 442 14.66 18.55 10.34
CA ALA A 442 14.66 19.19 9.02
C ALA A 442 15.56 18.45 8.00
N GLY A 443 16.43 17.56 8.48
CA GLY A 443 17.41 16.82 7.67
C GLY A 443 18.07 15.70 8.48
N SER A 444 19.22 15.23 8.01
CA SER A 444 19.97 14.11 8.59
C SER A 444 21.22 14.52 9.37
N ARG A 445 21.40 15.81 9.69
CA ARG A 445 22.58 16.31 10.43
C ARG A 445 22.34 16.20 11.92
N VAL A 446 23.12 15.36 12.60
CA VAL A 446 23.03 15.11 14.03
C VAL A 446 24.23 15.72 14.73
N ALA A 447 24.00 16.35 15.87
CA ALA A 447 25.07 16.67 16.83
C ALA A 447 24.95 15.76 18.04
N ILE A 448 26.08 15.20 18.46
CA ILE A 448 26.17 14.31 19.62
C ILE A 448 26.76 15.09 20.79
N VAL A 449 26.14 15.03 21.96
CA VAL A 449 26.68 15.55 23.22
C VAL A 449 26.85 14.40 24.19
N THR A 450 27.99 14.32 24.87
CA THR A 450 28.26 13.26 25.85
C THR A 450 28.99 13.79 27.08
N ASN A 451 28.80 13.16 28.23
CA ASN A 451 29.65 13.36 29.42
C ASN A 451 30.76 12.29 29.56
N ALA A 452 30.79 11.32 28.63
CA ALA A 452 31.78 10.26 28.57
C ALA A 452 32.16 9.95 27.11
N GLY A 453 33.42 10.18 26.74
CA GLY A 453 33.90 10.02 25.36
C GLY A 453 33.58 8.66 24.73
N GLY A 454 33.67 7.55 25.48
CA GLY A 454 33.33 6.21 24.97
C GLY A 454 31.86 6.08 24.53
N ALA A 455 30.93 6.68 25.27
CA ALA A 455 29.52 6.72 24.87
C ALA A 455 29.30 7.59 23.63
N GLY A 456 30.08 8.67 23.49
CA GLY A 456 30.10 9.51 22.29
C GLY A 456 30.56 8.75 21.03
N VAL A 457 31.58 7.90 21.14
CA VAL A 457 32.07 7.07 20.02
C VAL A 457 30.99 6.08 19.58
N LEU A 458 30.37 5.35 20.50
CA LEU A 458 29.29 4.40 20.18
C LEU A 458 28.09 5.11 19.53
N ALA A 459 27.76 6.31 20.00
CA ALA A 459 26.72 7.14 19.39
C ALA A 459 27.07 7.63 17.98
N ALA A 460 28.35 7.94 17.72
CA ALA A 460 28.82 8.36 16.42
C ALA A 460 28.75 7.21 15.40
N ASP A 461 29.25 6.03 15.78
CA ASP A 461 29.17 4.80 14.96
C ASP A 461 27.70 4.47 14.64
N ALA A 462 26.83 4.48 15.65
CA ALA A 462 25.40 4.24 15.49
C ALA A 462 24.73 5.22 14.51
N CYS A 463 25.09 6.51 14.57
CA CYS A 463 24.59 7.51 13.63
C CYS A 463 25.07 7.24 12.20
N ALA A 464 26.36 6.96 12.02
CA ALA A 464 26.95 6.66 10.72
C ALA A 464 26.33 5.40 10.10
N GLU A 465 26.18 4.31 10.86
CA GLU A 465 25.53 3.06 10.42
C GLU A 465 24.05 3.27 10.05
N ALA A 466 23.36 4.18 10.73
CA ALA A 466 21.98 4.54 10.41
C ALA A 466 21.85 5.46 9.18
N GLY A 467 22.96 5.95 8.63
CA GLY A 467 23.02 6.88 7.50
C GLY A 467 22.79 8.35 7.88
N LEU A 468 22.99 8.70 9.15
CA LEU A 468 22.97 10.08 9.64
C LEU A 468 24.34 10.73 9.46
N SER A 469 24.36 12.03 9.22
CA SER A 469 25.58 12.81 9.02
C SER A 469 25.97 13.54 10.30
N LEU A 470 27.27 13.54 10.62
CA LEU A 470 27.85 14.21 11.80
C LEU A 470 28.78 15.34 11.34
N PRO A 471 28.24 16.49 10.88
CA PRO A 471 29.09 17.58 10.43
C PRO A 471 29.94 18.12 11.60
N PRO A 472 31.20 18.52 11.35
CA PRO A 472 32.00 19.18 12.37
C PRO A 472 31.35 20.54 12.75
N PRO A 473 31.46 20.97 14.01
CA PRO A 473 30.96 22.28 14.42
C PRO A 473 31.75 23.41 13.73
N THR A 474 31.09 24.55 13.49
CA THR A 474 31.79 25.73 12.94
C THR A 474 32.64 26.38 14.03
N PRO A 475 33.67 27.17 13.68
CA PRO A 475 34.49 27.88 14.67
C PRO A 475 33.66 28.71 15.66
N GLU A 476 32.58 29.35 15.18
CA GLU A 476 31.69 30.16 16.02
C GLU A 476 30.95 29.30 17.05
N LEU A 477 30.44 28.13 16.64
CA LEU A 477 29.80 27.19 17.57
C LEU A 477 30.83 26.61 18.55
N ILE A 478 32.07 26.37 18.12
CA ILE A 478 33.14 25.89 19.01
C ILE A 478 33.37 26.90 20.13
N ASP A 479 33.56 28.18 19.79
CA ASP A 479 33.79 29.25 20.76
C ASP A 479 32.60 29.41 21.73
N ASP A 480 31.37 29.38 21.21
CA ASP A 480 30.14 29.48 22.00
C ASP A 480 29.99 28.33 23.01
N LEU A 481 30.41 27.11 22.64
CA LEU A 481 30.33 25.92 23.50
C LEU A 481 31.44 25.92 24.55
N LEU A 482 32.67 26.27 24.18
CA LEU A 482 33.78 26.39 25.12
C LEU A 482 33.52 27.44 26.20
N ALA A 483 32.73 28.47 25.91
CA ALA A 483 32.35 29.49 26.89
C ALA A 483 31.44 28.96 28.03
N VAL A 484 30.84 27.77 27.90
CA VAL A 484 29.96 27.18 28.93
C VAL A 484 30.35 25.80 29.40
N LEU A 485 31.14 25.07 28.63
CA LEU A 485 31.61 23.75 29.01
C LEU A 485 32.75 23.85 30.04
N PRO A 486 32.95 22.83 30.89
CA PRO A 486 34.06 22.81 31.83
C PRO A 486 35.42 22.71 31.12
N ASP A 487 36.47 23.10 31.84
CA ASP A 487 37.86 22.94 31.37
C ASP A 487 38.16 21.47 31.01
N GLY A 488 38.79 21.27 29.86
CA GLY A 488 39.13 19.93 29.35
C GLY A 488 38.04 19.28 28.49
N ALA A 489 36.89 19.95 28.28
CA ALA A 489 35.91 19.52 27.29
C ALA A 489 36.49 19.53 25.86
N ALA A 490 36.08 18.55 25.04
CA ALA A 490 36.46 18.45 23.64
C ALA A 490 35.27 18.81 22.74
N VAL A 491 35.39 19.90 21.98
CA VAL A 491 34.31 20.43 21.14
C VAL A 491 34.51 20.01 19.69
N GLY A 492 34.07 18.80 19.37
CA GLY A 492 33.95 18.26 18.02
C GLY A 492 32.50 17.88 17.71
N ASN A 493 32.32 16.82 16.92
CA ASN A 493 31.05 16.11 16.84
C ASN A 493 31.37 14.60 16.86
N PRO A 494 31.39 13.97 18.06
CA PRO A 494 30.74 14.40 19.31
C PRO A 494 31.37 15.57 20.08
N VAL A 495 30.54 16.28 20.85
CA VAL A 495 30.95 17.20 21.92
C VAL A 495 31.08 16.40 23.21
N ASP A 496 32.30 16.27 23.75
CA ASP A 496 32.57 15.62 25.03
C ASP A 496 32.69 16.68 26.13
N ALA A 497 31.64 16.78 26.94
CA ALA A 497 31.54 17.70 28.07
C ALA A 497 32.30 17.23 29.31
N THR A 498 32.93 16.05 29.28
CA THR A 498 33.61 15.38 30.39
C THR A 498 32.67 14.94 31.52
N ALA A 499 33.20 14.11 32.43
CA ALA A 499 32.45 13.62 33.59
C ALA A 499 32.16 14.70 34.65
N ALA A 500 32.78 15.87 34.54
CA ALA A 500 32.66 16.98 35.50
C ALA A 500 31.60 18.02 35.11
N VAL A 501 30.90 17.84 33.98
CA VAL A 501 29.84 18.74 33.53
C VAL A 501 28.69 18.82 34.55
N THR A 502 28.18 20.02 34.82
CA THR A 502 26.99 20.23 35.66
C THR A 502 25.69 20.24 34.84
N GLU A 503 24.52 20.15 35.49
CA GLU A 503 23.19 20.28 34.85
C GLU A 503 23.09 21.60 34.07
N GLU A 504 23.56 22.70 34.64
CA GLU A 504 23.52 24.04 34.02
C GLU A 504 24.41 24.12 32.77
N GLN A 505 25.64 23.61 32.85
CA GLN A 505 26.58 23.61 31.72
C GLN A 505 26.07 22.74 30.57
N LEU A 506 25.53 21.55 30.87
CA LEU A 506 24.95 20.67 29.87
C LEU A 506 23.71 21.30 29.21
N THR A 507 22.86 21.96 30.00
CA THR A 507 21.70 22.70 29.49
C THR A 507 22.16 23.81 28.53
N GLY A 508 23.15 24.60 28.93
CA GLY A 508 23.72 25.67 28.12
C GLY A 508 24.35 25.16 26.81
N CYS A 509 24.99 23.99 26.84
CA CYS A 509 25.55 23.33 25.66
C CYS A 509 24.45 22.88 24.68
N VAL A 510 23.47 22.11 25.17
CA VAL A 510 22.37 21.58 24.36
C VAL A 510 21.54 22.71 23.73
N ASP A 511 21.25 23.78 24.48
CA ASP A 511 20.48 24.93 23.98
C ASP A 511 21.18 25.66 22.82
N ARG A 512 22.51 25.81 22.87
CA ARG A 512 23.29 26.42 21.78
C ARG A 512 23.26 25.55 20.53
N ILE A 513 23.45 24.24 20.68
CA ILE A 513 23.40 23.28 19.57
C ILE A 513 22.00 23.24 18.94
N MET A 514 20.94 23.25 19.76
CA MET A 514 19.56 23.30 19.30
C MET A 514 19.28 24.52 18.41
N ARG A 515 19.89 25.68 18.70
CA ARG A 515 19.72 26.93 17.92
C ARG A 515 20.58 26.96 16.65
N HIS A 516 21.60 26.12 16.54
CA HIS A 516 22.52 26.15 15.41
C HIS A 516 21.92 25.56 14.13
N ASN A 517 21.90 26.33 13.03
CA ASN A 517 21.29 25.92 11.75
C ASN A 517 22.01 24.75 11.04
N GLY A 518 23.24 24.44 11.45
CA GLY A 518 24.00 23.28 10.95
C GLY A 518 23.54 21.92 11.50
N VAL A 519 22.61 21.92 12.46
CA VAL A 519 22.15 20.73 13.19
C VAL A 519 20.64 20.58 13.02
N ASP A 520 20.19 19.38 12.67
CA ASP A 520 18.78 19.03 12.47
C ASP A 520 18.20 18.21 13.64
N ALA A 521 19.05 17.49 14.38
CA ALA A 521 18.68 16.71 15.56
C ALA A 521 19.85 16.62 16.57
N VAL A 522 19.55 16.36 17.85
CA VAL A 522 20.58 16.14 18.87
C VAL A 522 20.40 14.82 19.57
N LEU A 523 21.52 14.12 19.76
CA LEU A 523 21.62 12.89 20.52
C LEU A 523 22.48 13.15 21.75
N VAL A 524 21.94 12.96 22.95
CA VAL A 524 22.67 13.20 24.21
C VAL A 524 22.94 11.86 24.89
N ALA A 525 24.20 11.42 24.87
CA ALA A 525 24.65 10.18 25.49
C ALA A 525 25.18 10.45 26.90
N LEU A 526 24.52 9.91 27.92
CA LEU A 526 24.85 10.14 29.31
C LEU A 526 25.20 8.83 30.00
N VAL A 527 26.17 8.91 30.91
CA VAL A 527 26.53 7.85 31.84
C VAL A 527 26.51 8.42 33.25
N PRO A 528 25.88 7.75 34.24
CA PRO A 528 25.94 8.21 35.62
C PRO A 528 27.38 8.13 36.14
N THR A 529 27.83 9.18 36.84
CA THR A 529 29.17 9.23 37.43
C THR A 529 29.07 9.56 38.92
N ALA A 530 30.02 9.05 39.70
CA ALA A 530 30.14 9.40 41.11
C ALA A 530 30.37 10.91 41.33
N VAL A 531 30.90 11.61 40.31
CA VAL A 531 31.11 13.07 40.34
C VAL A 531 29.78 13.80 40.35
N ALA A 532 28.88 13.49 39.41
CA ALA A 532 27.55 14.07 39.35
C ALA A 532 26.72 13.70 40.60
N GLU A 533 26.82 12.45 41.06
CA GLU A 533 26.13 11.99 42.28
C GLU A 533 26.61 12.75 43.53
N ALA A 534 27.92 12.95 43.68
CA ALA A 534 28.50 13.66 44.82
C ALA A 534 28.08 15.14 44.90
N THR A 535 27.78 15.76 43.76
CA THR A 535 27.29 17.14 43.68
C THR A 535 25.76 17.24 43.66
N GLY A 536 25.04 16.11 43.63
CA GLY A 536 23.58 16.07 43.54
C GLY A 536 23.02 16.48 42.17
N GLU A 537 23.87 16.47 41.14
CA GLU A 537 23.54 16.80 39.76
C GLU A 537 22.81 15.63 39.09
N ASP A 538 21.73 15.93 38.38
CA ASP A 538 20.99 14.96 37.58
C ASP A 538 21.00 15.43 36.13
N LEU A 539 21.98 14.94 35.37
CA LEU A 539 22.23 15.39 33.99
C LEU A 539 21.05 15.14 33.05
N VAL A 540 20.13 14.24 33.39
CA VAL A 540 18.89 14.02 32.62
C VAL A 540 17.99 15.26 32.68
N ARG A 541 18.05 16.03 33.77
CA ARG A 541 17.28 17.27 33.94
C ARG A 541 17.67 18.37 32.97
N ALA A 542 18.90 18.36 32.48
CA ALA A 542 19.31 19.26 31.39
C ALA A 542 18.45 19.07 30.12
N LEU A 543 17.86 17.87 29.95
CA LEU A 543 16.98 17.54 28.84
C LEU A 543 15.50 17.74 29.18
N THR A 544 15.10 17.53 30.44
CA THR A 544 13.69 17.53 30.84
C THR A 544 13.18 18.87 31.40
N ARG A 545 14.05 19.74 31.94
CA ARG A 545 13.72 21.09 32.46
C ARG A 545 13.89 22.22 31.45
N ALA A 546 14.16 21.90 30.19
CA ALA A 546 14.32 22.88 29.13
C ALA A 546 13.00 23.62 28.82
N PRO A 547 13.06 24.84 28.24
CA PRO A 547 11.86 25.60 27.86
C PRO A 547 10.92 24.82 26.92
N ALA A 548 9.64 25.19 26.93
CA ALA A 548 8.56 24.52 26.18
C ALA A 548 8.87 24.30 24.67
N ARG A 549 8.25 23.25 24.08
CA ARG A 549 8.31 22.79 22.66
C ARG A 549 9.56 23.21 21.87
N ARG A 550 10.53 22.28 21.78
CA ARG A 550 11.69 22.36 20.89
C ARG A 550 11.27 22.34 19.42
N THR A 551 12.07 22.98 18.55
CA THR A 551 11.87 22.97 17.09
C THR A 551 12.60 21.83 16.38
N LYS A 552 13.55 21.17 17.07
CA LYS A 552 14.33 20.05 16.58
C LYS A 552 14.20 18.87 17.54
N PRO A 553 14.23 17.62 17.06
CA PRO A 553 14.17 16.45 17.94
C PRO A 553 15.43 16.32 18.79
N ILE A 554 15.22 15.90 20.03
CA ILE A 554 16.27 15.46 20.94
C ILE A 554 15.98 14.04 21.44
N ALA A 555 17.01 13.21 21.52
CA ALA A 555 16.94 11.87 22.09
C ALA A 555 18.06 11.70 23.13
N ALA A 556 17.73 11.07 24.26
CA ALA A 556 18.70 10.70 25.28
C ALA A 556 19.15 9.25 25.07
N VAL A 557 20.41 8.95 25.37
CA VAL A 557 20.95 7.59 25.44
C VAL A 557 21.57 7.40 26.81
N ARG A 558 21.12 6.38 27.53
CA ARG A 558 21.53 6.05 28.89
C ARG A 558 21.94 4.60 28.94
N LEU A 559 23.24 4.33 28.86
CA LEU A 559 23.78 2.97 28.70
C LEU A 559 23.49 2.06 29.90
N GLU A 560 23.20 2.63 31.06
CA GLU A 560 22.79 1.91 32.28
C GLU A 560 21.29 1.56 32.32
N GLN A 561 20.48 2.13 31.42
CA GLN A 561 19.03 1.97 31.43
C GLN A 561 18.64 0.52 31.16
N ALA A 562 17.75 -0.03 32.00
CA ALA A 562 17.32 -1.43 31.87
C ALA A 562 16.31 -1.65 30.74
N LEU A 563 15.40 -0.70 30.53
CA LEU A 563 14.39 -0.78 29.47
C LEU A 563 14.96 -0.29 28.14
N PRO A 564 14.59 -0.89 26.99
CA PRO A 564 15.09 -0.44 25.69
C PRO A 564 14.79 1.04 25.39
N VAL A 565 13.60 1.50 25.79
CA VAL A 565 13.17 2.89 25.64
C VAL A 565 12.21 3.29 26.76
N GLU A 566 12.36 4.51 27.25
CA GLU A 566 11.50 5.19 28.22
C GLU A 566 11.12 6.58 27.71
N LEU A 567 9.92 7.07 28.04
CA LEU A 567 9.53 8.46 27.79
C LEU A 567 9.67 9.27 29.08
N LEU A 568 10.71 10.09 29.14
CA LEU A 568 11.01 10.94 30.30
C LEU A 568 10.07 12.15 30.31
N PRO A 569 9.30 12.39 31.39
CA PRO A 569 8.48 13.59 31.52
C PRO A 569 9.34 14.85 31.47
N SER A 570 8.86 15.87 30.76
CA SER A 570 9.51 17.18 30.61
C SER A 570 8.48 18.30 30.69
N ASP A 571 8.89 19.49 31.13
CA ASP A 571 8.03 20.67 31.19
C ASP A 571 7.40 21.03 29.83
N GLY A 572 8.04 20.60 28.72
CA GLY A 572 7.59 20.82 27.34
C GLY A 572 7.01 19.60 26.62
N GLY A 573 6.82 18.45 27.28
CA GLY A 573 6.37 17.20 26.66
C GLY A 573 7.07 15.97 27.23
N THR A 574 7.58 15.09 26.37
CA THR A 574 8.40 13.94 26.77
C THR A 574 9.68 13.88 25.95
N VAL A 575 10.76 13.37 26.56
CA VAL A 575 12.03 13.10 25.87
C VAL A 575 12.24 11.58 25.81
N PRO A 576 12.40 10.99 24.62
CA PRO A 576 12.69 9.57 24.52
C PRO A 576 14.11 9.28 24.98
N SER A 577 14.25 8.33 25.90
CA SER A 577 15.50 7.85 26.45
C SER A 577 15.72 6.39 26.08
N TYR A 578 16.83 6.12 25.41
CA TYR A 578 17.17 4.80 24.87
C TYR A 578 18.30 4.16 25.67
N ALA A 579 18.24 2.84 25.86
CA ALA A 579 19.36 2.11 26.46
C ALA A 579 20.57 2.02 25.50
N GLU A 580 20.31 1.98 24.18
CA GLU A 580 21.33 1.75 23.15
C GLU A 580 21.36 2.88 22.12
N PRO A 581 22.55 3.42 21.76
CA PRO A 581 22.67 4.48 20.75
C PRO A 581 22.11 4.08 19.38
N GLN A 582 22.21 2.80 19.00
CA GLN A 582 21.72 2.28 17.71
C GLN A 582 20.20 2.39 17.61
N ALA A 583 19.47 2.22 18.71
CA ALA A 583 18.00 2.38 18.72
C ALA A 583 17.61 3.85 18.49
N ALA A 584 18.27 4.77 19.20
CA ALA A 584 18.05 6.21 19.05
C ALA A 584 18.40 6.71 17.64
N ALA A 585 19.55 6.29 17.10
CA ALA A 585 20.00 6.63 15.76
C ALA A 585 19.04 6.09 14.68
N ARG A 586 18.57 4.84 14.79
CA ARG A 586 17.57 4.29 13.87
C ARG A 586 16.26 5.06 13.91
N ALA A 587 15.77 5.42 15.10
CA ALA A 587 14.56 6.21 15.25
C ALA A 587 14.71 7.59 14.58
N LEU A 588 15.83 8.29 14.82
CA LEU A 588 16.16 9.57 14.18
C LEU A 588 16.25 9.44 12.65
N ALA A 589 16.86 8.37 12.15
CA ALA A 589 16.94 8.10 10.71
C ALA A 589 15.57 7.85 10.08
N HIS A 590 14.67 7.13 10.75
CA HIS A 590 13.27 6.98 10.32
C HIS A 590 12.54 8.32 10.30
N ALA A 591 12.73 9.16 11.33
CA ALA A 591 12.14 10.50 11.39
C ALA A 591 12.66 11.42 10.26
N ALA A 592 13.97 11.40 9.98
CA ALA A 592 14.57 12.15 8.88
C ALA A 592 14.09 11.67 7.50
N ARG A 593 13.99 10.36 7.27
CA ARG A 593 13.40 9.80 6.04
C ARG A 593 11.94 10.24 5.86
N ARG A 594 11.17 10.23 6.94
CA ARG A 594 9.78 10.72 6.92
C ARG A 594 9.71 12.21 6.58
N ALA A 595 10.55 13.04 7.20
CA ALA A 595 10.61 14.47 6.91
C ALA A 595 10.94 14.74 5.43
N ALA A 596 11.96 14.05 4.90
CA ALA A 596 12.33 14.13 3.49
C ALA A 596 11.17 13.69 2.58
N TRP A 597 10.46 12.63 2.92
CA TRP A 597 9.30 12.16 2.15
C TRP A 597 8.12 13.15 2.18
N LEU A 598 7.84 13.77 3.32
CA LEU A 598 6.78 14.78 3.45
C LEU A 598 7.10 16.06 2.67
N ALA A 599 8.37 16.47 2.65
CA ALA A 599 8.85 17.64 1.91
C ALA A 599 8.76 17.46 0.38
N ARG A 600 8.66 16.21 -0.10
CA ARG A 600 8.52 15.93 -1.54
C ARG A 600 7.11 16.29 -2.04
N PRO A 601 7.02 17.00 -3.18
CA PRO A 601 5.78 17.16 -3.92
C PRO A 601 5.15 15.80 -4.25
N ALA A 602 3.84 15.80 -4.52
CA ALA A 602 3.22 14.63 -5.12
C ALA A 602 3.68 14.54 -6.58
N GLY A 603 4.37 13.46 -6.93
CA GLY A 603 4.74 13.18 -8.31
C GLY A 603 3.51 12.99 -9.19
N THR A 604 3.68 13.27 -10.48
CA THR A 604 2.64 13.09 -11.50
C THR A 604 2.98 11.92 -12.40
N VAL A 605 1.98 11.17 -12.86
CA VAL A 605 2.17 10.15 -13.90
C VAL A 605 2.23 10.91 -15.23
N PRO A 606 3.38 10.94 -15.92
CA PRO A 606 3.52 11.70 -17.15
C PRO A 606 2.63 11.14 -18.26
N ASP A 607 2.07 12.02 -19.09
CA ASP A 607 1.49 11.62 -20.37
C ASP A 607 2.62 11.45 -21.39
N LEU A 608 2.62 10.32 -22.10
CA LEU A 608 3.74 9.91 -22.95
C LEU A 608 3.34 9.98 -24.42
N GLU A 609 4.07 10.76 -25.20
CA GLU A 609 3.86 10.84 -26.65
C GLU A 609 4.32 9.55 -27.36
N GLY A 610 3.67 9.26 -28.50
CA GLY A 610 4.00 8.11 -29.34
C GLY A 610 3.62 6.76 -28.75
N VAL A 611 2.69 6.72 -27.78
CA VAL A 611 2.11 5.46 -27.26
C VAL A 611 0.85 5.11 -28.05
N GLU A 612 0.84 3.91 -28.62
CA GLU A 612 -0.23 3.35 -29.44
C GLU A 612 -0.97 2.22 -28.69
N THR A 613 -1.62 2.54 -27.57
CA THR A 613 -2.28 1.55 -26.70
C THR A 613 -3.28 0.64 -27.46
N ALA A 614 -4.01 1.17 -28.43
CA ALA A 614 -4.94 0.38 -29.25
C ALA A 614 -4.23 -0.68 -30.11
N ARG A 615 -3.07 -0.34 -30.69
CA ARG A 615 -2.25 -1.29 -31.46
C ARG A 615 -1.66 -2.34 -30.54
N ALA A 616 -1.19 -1.95 -29.35
CA ALA A 616 -0.70 -2.88 -28.34
C ALA A 616 -1.76 -3.90 -27.91
N HIS A 617 -3.01 -3.47 -27.71
CA HIS A 617 -4.12 -4.38 -27.42
C HIS A 617 -4.35 -5.39 -28.55
N ALA A 618 -4.33 -4.95 -29.81
CA ALA A 618 -4.50 -5.85 -30.95
C ALA A 618 -3.38 -6.92 -31.04
N VAL A 619 -2.13 -6.56 -30.73
CA VAL A 619 -1.00 -7.52 -30.66
C VAL A 619 -1.25 -8.57 -29.57
N VAL A 620 -1.66 -8.13 -28.37
CA VAL A 620 -1.95 -9.02 -27.24
C VAL A 620 -3.13 -9.95 -27.53
N GLU A 621 -4.23 -9.41 -28.08
CA GLU A 621 -5.42 -10.19 -28.45
C GLU A 621 -5.09 -11.24 -29.51
N THR A 622 -4.42 -10.83 -30.59
CA THR A 622 -3.99 -11.76 -31.66
C THR A 622 -3.13 -12.89 -31.11
N TYR A 623 -2.21 -12.59 -30.20
CA TYR A 623 -1.37 -13.61 -29.57
C TYR A 623 -2.17 -14.58 -28.70
N LEU A 624 -3.06 -14.07 -27.86
CA LEU A 624 -3.86 -14.88 -26.92
C LEU A 624 -4.96 -15.69 -27.62
N ASP A 625 -5.46 -15.22 -28.76
CA ASP A 625 -6.37 -16.00 -29.62
C ASP A 625 -5.66 -17.24 -30.19
N ALA A 626 -4.37 -17.10 -30.55
CA ALA A 626 -3.54 -18.22 -31.00
C ALA A 626 -3.01 -19.09 -29.83
N HIS A 627 -2.86 -18.51 -28.63
CA HIS A 627 -2.27 -19.16 -27.45
C HIS A 627 -3.15 -18.91 -26.22
N SER A 628 -4.22 -19.69 -26.07
CA SER A 628 -5.24 -19.48 -25.02
C SER A 628 -4.70 -19.51 -23.59
N ASP A 629 -3.60 -20.25 -23.35
CA ASP A 629 -2.96 -20.35 -22.03
C ASP A 629 -1.87 -19.27 -21.80
N GLY A 630 -1.59 -18.44 -22.80
CA GLY A 630 -0.51 -17.47 -22.82
C GLY A 630 0.86 -18.09 -23.09
N GLY A 631 1.92 -17.31 -22.91
CA GLY A 631 3.30 -17.72 -23.20
C GLY A 631 4.27 -16.57 -23.39
N TRP A 632 5.50 -16.92 -23.79
CA TRP A 632 6.52 -15.94 -24.19
C TRP A 632 6.31 -15.53 -25.66
N LEU A 633 6.40 -14.24 -25.93
CA LEU A 633 6.36 -13.72 -27.30
C LEU A 633 7.62 -14.13 -28.07
N ASP A 634 7.44 -14.42 -29.37
CA ASP A 634 8.58 -14.53 -30.29
C ASP A 634 9.19 -13.14 -30.56
N PRO A 635 10.42 -13.07 -31.11
CA PRO A 635 11.12 -11.79 -31.28
C PRO A 635 10.34 -10.75 -32.11
N ARG A 636 9.53 -11.16 -33.10
CA ARG A 636 8.79 -10.22 -33.96
C ARG A 636 7.61 -9.61 -33.21
N ALA A 637 6.78 -10.43 -32.57
CA ALA A 637 5.67 -9.95 -31.75
C ALA A 637 6.15 -9.14 -30.54
N CYS A 638 7.27 -9.54 -29.93
CA CYS A 638 7.92 -8.79 -28.85
C CYS A 638 8.33 -7.40 -29.34
N ALA A 639 9.04 -7.31 -30.47
CA ALA A 639 9.48 -6.03 -31.02
C ALA A 639 8.32 -5.12 -31.43
N GLU A 640 7.27 -5.67 -32.06
CA GLU A 640 6.08 -4.92 -32.43
C GLU A 640 5.39 -4.31 -31.19
N LEU A 641 5.30 -5.09 -30.10
CA LEU A 641 4.74 -4.60 -28.84
C LEU A 641 5.59 -3.49 -28.22
N LEU A 642 6.92 -3.62 -28.23
CA LEU A 642 7.83 -2.58 -27.73
C LEU A 642 7.74 -1.29 -28.57
N ASP A 643 7.56 -1.40 -29.87
CA ASP A 643 7.37 -0.26 -30.77
C ASP A 643 6.07 0.50 -30.47
N CYS A 644 5.00 -0.19 -30.08
CA CYS A 644 3.74 0.45 -29.65
C CYS A 644 3.92 1.40 -28.46
N TYR A 645 4.97 1.20 -27.65
CA TYR A 645 5.29 2.06 -26.50
C TYR A 645 6.53 2.92 -26.74
N GLY A 646 7.13 2.90 -27.93
CA GLY A 646 8.35 3.65 -28.25
C GLY A 646 9.56 3.25 -27.39
N ILE A 647 9.64 1.98 -26.98
CA ILE A 647 10.78 1.48 -26.19
C ILE A 647 12.01 1.35 -27.12
N PRO A 648 13.15 1.99 -26.81
CA PRO A 648 14.28 2.08 -27.74
C PRO A 648 15.01 0.74 -27.90
N GLN A 649 14.72 0.03 -28.98
CA GLN A 649 15.38 -1.24 -29.32
C GLN A 649 16.68 -1.00 -30.09
N SER A 650 17.66 -1.91 -29.95
CA SER A 650 18.74 -1.98 -30.93
C SER A 650 18.18 -2.37 -32.30
N PRO A 651 18.64 -1.76 -33.42
CA PRO A 651 18.24 -2.17 -34.75
C PRO A 651 18.40 -3.69 -34.91
N TRP A 652 17.39 -4.36 -35.45
CA TRP A 652 17.37 -5.81 -35.51
C TRP A 652 16.75 -6.31 -36.81
N ALA A 653 17.06 -7.56 -37.15
CA ALA A 653 16.46 -8.27 -38.27
C ALA A 653 16.32 -9.76 -37.93
N TRP A 654 15.30 -10.38 -38.50
CA TRP A 654 15.01 -11.81 -38.37
C TRP A 654 15.50 -12.56 -39.60
N ALA A 655 16.14 -13.71 -39.39
CA ALA A 655 16.55 -14.60 -40.47
C ALA A 655 16.26 -16.06 -40.12
N GLU A 656 15.68 -16.79 -41.06
CA GLU A 656 15.38 -18.22 -40.94
C GLU A 656 16.37 -19.08 -41.74
N THR A 657 17.13 -18.46 -42.64
CA THR A 657 18.14 -19.13 -43.46
C THR A 657 19.49 -18.43 -43.37
N GLU A 658 20.54 -19.15 -43.76
CA GLU A 658 21.90 -18.62 -43.86
C GLU A 658 21.98 -17.40 -44.80
N ASP A 659 21.30 -17.44 -45.95
CA ASP A 659 21.30 -16.35 -46.93
C ASP A 659 20.55 -15.13 -46.39
N ASP A 660 19.41 -15.33 -45.73
CA ASP A 660 18.67 -14.26 -45.06
C ASP A 660 19.52 -13.60 -43.97
N ALA A 661 20.30 -14.39 -43.22
CA ALA A 661 21.15 -13.86 -42.16
C ALA A 661 22.26 -12.95 -42.69
N VAL A 662 22.81 -13.25 -43.87
CA VAL A 662 23.79 -12.39 -44.55
C VAL A 662 23.15 -11.10 -45.05
N LEU A 663 22.00 -11.21 -45.74
CA LEU A 663 21.26 -10.03 -46.22
C LEU A 663 20.83 -9.11 -45.06
N ALA A 664 20.34 -9.70 -43.98
CA ALA A 664 20.00 -9.00 -42.75
C ALA A 664 21.21 -8.33 -42.10
N ALA A 665 22.36 -9.03 -42.03
CA ALA A 665 23.58 -8.46 -41.50
C ALA A 665 24.03 -7.23 -42.30
N ASP A 666 24.00 -7.29 -43.63
CA ASP A 666 24.43 -6.18 -44.50
C ASP A 666 23.58 -4.92 -44.31
N GLY A 667 22.26 -5.07 -44.11
CA GLY A 667 21.37 -3.94 -43.81
C GLY A 667 21.56 -3.32 -42.42
N LEU A 668 22.21 -4.04 -41.48
CA LEU A 668 22.38 -3.63 -40.09
C LEU A 668 23.81 -3.18 -39.74
N ARG A 669 24.76 -3.27 -40.68
CA ARG A 669 26.15 -2.89 -40.43
C ARG A 669 26.24 -1.41 -40.05
N GLY A 670 26.71 -1.15 -38.83
CA GLY A 670 27.15 0.19 -38.42
C GLY A 670 28.52 0.56 -39.01
N ALA A 671 29.10 1.68 -38.57
CA ALA A 671 30.40 2.17 -39.04
C ALA A 671 31.55 1.14 -38.89
N ASP A 672 31.47 0.28 -37.87
CA ASP A 672 32.46 -0.77 -37.60
C ASP A 672 32.21 -2.08 -38.39
N GLY A 673 31.08 -2.20 -39.10
CA GLY A 673 30.72 -3.37 -39.91
C GLY A 673 30.45 -4.67 -39.14
N ARG A 674 30.43 -4.63 -37.81
CA ARG A 674 30.30 -5.79 -36.92
C ARG A 674 28.86 -6.06 -36.51
N VAL A 675 28.48 -7.33 -36.49
CA VAL A 675 27.14 -7.78 -36.11
C VAL A 675 27.18 -8.86 -35.03
N VAL A 676 26.04 -9.04 -34.37
CA VAL A 676 25.74 -10.04 -33.36
C VAL A 676 24.64 -10.94 -33.89
N MET A 677 24.77 -12.24 -33.69
CA MET A 677 23.76 -13.23 -34.05
C MET A 677 23.28 -13.96 -32.79
N LYS A 678 21.96 -14.01 -32.58
CA LYS A 678 21.33 -14.66 -31.42
C LYS A 678 20.35 -15.71 -31.90
N GLY A 679 20.52 -16.97 -31.50
CA GLY A 679 19.57 -18.04 -31.79
C GLY A 679 18.23 -17.85 -31.06
N HIS A 680 17.16 -18.36 -31.67
CA HIS A 680 15.82 -18.38 -31.07
C HIS A 680 15.10 -19.71 -31.33
N TRP A 681 14.43 -20.22 -30.30
CA TRP A 681 13.41 -21.27 -30.37
C TRP A 681 12.43 -21.13 -29.19
N PRO A 682 11.21 -21.69 -29.30
CA PRO A 682 10.26 -21.71 -28.20
C PRO A 682 10.86 -22.34 -26.93
N GLY A 683 10.87 -21.58 -25.84
CA GLY A 683 11.41 -22.03 -24.54
C GLY A 683 12.87 -21.65 -24.27
N LEU A 684 13.60 -21.04 -25.22
CA LEU A 684 14.93 -20.47 -24.94
C LEU A 684 14.81 -19.23 -24.05
N LEU A 685 15.19 -19.36 -22.78
CA LEU A 685 15.15 -18.25 -21.82
C LEU A 685 16.51 -17.53 -21.73
N HIS A 686 17.61 -18.23 -21.47
CA HIS A 686 18.92 -17.63 -21.20
C HIS A 686 19.92 -17.88 -22.35
N LYS A 687 19.84 -17.05 -23.41
CA LYS A 687 20.62 -17.25 -24.66
C LYS A 687 22.14 -17.39 -24.43
N THR A 688 22.71 -16.54 -23.57
CA THR A 688 24.15 -16.57 -23.26
C THR A 688 24.54 -17.83 -22.49
N ALA A 689 23.69 -18.30 -21.57
CA ALA A 689 23.95 -19.51 -20.79
C ALA A 689 23.91 -20.77 -21.66
N GLU A 690 23.04 -20.79 -22.67
CA GLU A 690 22.97 -21.86 -23.68
C GLU A 690 24.00 -21.69 -24.81
N HIS A 691 24.89 -20.70 -24.74
CA HIS A 691 25.84 -20.37 -25.80
C HIS A 691 25.18 -20.17 -27.18
N ALA A 692 23.97 -19.59 -27.19
CA ALA A 692 23.19 -19.28 -28.38
C ALA A 692 23.43 -17.84 -28.90
N VAL A 693 24.57 -17.23 -28.56
CA VAL A 693 24.95 -15.86 -28.95
C VAL A 693 26.35 -15.86 -29.54
N HIS A 694 26.48 -15.33 -30.76
CA HIS A 694 27.76 -15.06 -31.43
C HIS A 694 27.98 -13.55 -31.53
N LEU A 695 29.10 -13.07 -31.00
CA LEU A 695 29.48 -11.66 -30.98
C LEU A 695 30.63 -11.37 -31.96
N ASP A 696 30.83 -10.09 -32.30
CA ASP A 696 31.96 -9.61 -33.12
C ASP A 696 32.06 -10.21 -34.53
N LEU A 697 30.93 -10.59 -35.15
CA LEU A 697 30.93 -11.20 -36.50
C LEU A 697 31.25 -10.17 -37.58
N ARG A 698 32.21 -10.49 -38.45
CA ARG A 698 32.75 -9.63 -39.51
C ARG A 698 32.66 -10.30 -40.88
N GLY A 699 31.96 -9.62 -41.79
CA GLY A 699 31.76 -10.09 -43.15
C GLY A 699 30.90 -11.36 -43.25
N ASP A 700 30.53 -11.70 -44.48
CA ASP A 700 29.51 -12.71 -44.77
C ASP A 700 29.96 -14.11 -44.36
N SER A 701 31.25 -14.42 -44.53
CA SER A 701 31.80 -15.74 -44.20
C SER A 701 31.63 -16.09 -42.72
N GLN A 702 31.84 -15.13 -41.82
CA GLN A 702 31.66 -15.34 -40.37
C GLN A 702 30.19 -15.45 -39.99
N VAL A 703 29.32 -14.66 -40.63
CA VAL A 703 27.85 -14.74 -40.43
C VAL A 703 27.33 -16.11 -40.86
N ARG A 704 27.73 -16.59 -42.04
CA ARG A 704 27.38 -17.93 -42.54
C ARG A 704 27.87 -19.04 -41.61
N ALA A 705 29.12 -18.95 -41.15
CA ALA A 705 29.68 -19.92 -40.23
C ALA A 705 28.94 -19.95 -38.88
N ALA A 706 28.59 -18.77 -38.34
CA ALA A 706 27.83 -18.66 -37.09
C ALA A 706 26.41 -19.23 -37.22
N PHE A 707 25.74 -19.01 -38.36
CA PHE A 707 24.41 -19.58 -38.62
C PHE A 707 24.45 -21.11 -38.64
N ARG A 708 25.37 -21.70 -39.43
CA ARG A 708 25.54 -23.15 -39.52
C ARG A 708 25.89 -23.79 -38.19
N ASP A 709 26.70 -23.10 -37.37
CA ASP A 709 27.02 -23.55 -36.02
C ASP A 709 25.76 -23.64 -35.15
N LEU A 710 24.93 -22.59 -35.10
CA LEU A 710 23.67 -22.62 -34.35
C LEU A 710 22.70 -23.67 -34.88
N GLU A 711 22.55 -23.76 -36.20
CA GLU A 711 21.69 -24.76 -36.85
C GLU A 711 22.13 -26.19 -36.52
N THR A 712 23.44 -26.45 -36.51
CA THR A 712 23.99 -27.78 -36.19
C THR A 712 23.83 -28.10 -34.71
N ARG A 713 24.16 -27.18 -33.80
CA ARG A 713 24.09 -27.41 -32.35
C ARG A 713 22.66 -27.54 -31.83
N PHE A 714 21.71 -26.84 -32.46
CA PHE A 714 20.31 -26.81 -32.04
C PHE A 714 19.39 -27.38 -33.13
N ALA A 715 19.87 -28.39 -33.85
CA ALA A 715 19.11 -29.05 -34.91
C ALA A 715 17.75 -29.56 -34.39
N GLY A 716 16.67 -29.19 -35.08
CA GLY A 716 15.29 -29.53 -34.70
C GLY A 716 14.69 -28.66 -33.58
N LEU A 717 15.47 -27.72 -33.02
CA LEU A 717 14.99 -26.71 -32.07
C LEU A 717 15.01 -25.31 -32.69
N LEU A 718 16.12 -24.91 -33.31
CA LEU A 718 16.32 -23.56 -33.85
C LEU A 718 15.21 -23.19 -34.85
N THR A 719 14.50 -22.11 -34.55
CA THR A 719 13.44 -21.56 -35.41
C THR A 719 13.97 -20.43 -36.30
N GLY A 720 15.01 -19.73 -35.83
CA GLY A 720 15.68 -18.68 -36.59
C GLY A 720 16.66 -17.92 -35.71
N VAL A 721 17.22 -16.84 -36.26
CA VAL A 721 18.20 -15.99 -35.58
C VAL A 721 17.80 -14.52 -35.63
N VAL A 722 18.15 -13.79 -34.58
CA VAL A 722 18.08 -12.33 -34.49
C VAL A 722 19.47 -11.76 -34.77
N LEU A 723 19.56 -10.88 -35.76
CA LEU A 723 20.77 -10.14 -36.13
C LEU A 723 20.67 -8.72 -35.59
N GLN A 724 21.75 -8.19 -35.01
CA GLN A 724 21.84 -6.83 -34.47
C GLN A 724 23.25 -6.25 -34.72
N PRO A 725 23.43 -4.92 -34.80
CA PRO A 725 24.77 -4.34 -34.76
C PRO A 725 25.43 -4.62 -33.42
N LEU A 726 26.76 -4.76 -33.41
CA LEU A 726 27.50 -4.83 -32.15
C LEU A 726 27.38 -3.50 -31.42
N ALA A 727 26.86 -3.53 -30.18
CA ALA A 727 26.63 -2.34 -29.39
C ALA A 727 27.95 -1.72 -28.88
N ASP A 728 27.94 -0.41 -28.66
CA ASP A 728 29.07 0.34 -28.08
C ASP A 728 29.33 -0.06 -26.62
N ARG A 729 30.47 0.39 -26.07
CA ARG A 729 30.74 0.24 -24.63
C ARG A 729 29.86 1.22 -23.84
N GLY A 730 29.20 0.71 -22.81
CA GLY A 730 28.35 1.48 -21.91
C GLY A 730 28.10 0.73 -20.61
N THR A 731 27.22 1.28 -19.79
CA THR A 731 26.76 0.62 -18.56
C THR A 731 25.63 -0.33 -18.91
N GLU A 732 25.82 -1.62 -18.64
CA GLU A 732 24.77 -2.64 -18.80
C GLU A 732 23.85 -2.64 -17.57
N LEU A 733 22.57 -2.43 -17.84
CA LEU A 733 21.50 -2.29 -16.84
C LEU A 733 20.42 -3.33 -17.09
N PHE A 734 19.58 -3.53 -16.09
CA PHE A 734 18.38 -4.33 -16.16
C PHE A 734 17.18 -3.42 -15.96
N ALA A 735 16.16 -3.57 -16.81
CA ALA A 735 14.85 -2.99 -16.57
C ALA A 735 13.79 -4.08 -16.83
N GLY A 736 12.77 -4.16 -15.98
CA GLY A 736 11.75 -5.19 -16.16
C GLY A 736 10.48 -4.89 -15.41
N VAL A 737 9.45 -5.68 -15.70
CA VAL A 737 8.19 -5.67 -14.96
C VAL A 737 7.81 -7.10 -14.60
N VAL A 738 7.32 -7.27 -13.39
CA VAL A 738 6.59 -8.48 -12.99
C VAL A 738 5.19 -8.08 -12.56
N GLN A 739 4.19 -8.75 -13.12
CA GLN A 739 2.80 -8.55 -12.73
C GLN A 739 2.50 -9.40 -11.49
N ASP A 740 2.46 -8.76 -10.33
CA ASP A 740 2.04 -9.41 -9.10
C ASP A 740 0.52 -9.62 -9.11
N GLU A 741 0.06 -10.77 -8.60
CA GLU A 741 -1.35 -11.08 -8.63
C GLU A 741 -2.20 -10.17 -7.74
N VAL A 742 -1.60 -9.70 -6.65
CA VAL A 742 -2.24 -8.95 -5.59
C VAL A 742 -1.90 -7.46 -5.76
N PHE A 743 -0.63 -7.12 -6.01
CA PHE A 743 -0.16 -5.72 -6.05
C PHE A 743 -0.24 -5.06 -7.44
N GLY A 744 -0.34 -5.86 -8.51
CA GLY A 744 -0.25 -5.37 -9.88
C GLY A 744 1.21 -5.22 -10.36
N PRO A 745 1.48 -4.34 -11.34
CA PRO A 745 2.77 -4.30 -12.01
C PRO A 745 3.83 -3.70 -11.11
N LEU A 746 4.94 -4.42 -10.98
CA LEU A 746 6.12 -4.00 -10.26
C LEU A 746 7.23 -3.73 -11.29
N ALA A 747 7.60 -2.46 -11.45
CA ALA A 747 8.75 -2.07 -12.27
C ALA A 747 10.05 -2.29 -11.50
N LEU A 748 11.04 -2.83 -12.19
CA LEU A 748 12.34 -3.25 -11.66
C LEU A 748 13.44 -2.52 -12.42
N PHE A 749 14.48 -2.12 -11.70
CA PHE A 749 15.67 -1.50 -12.28
C PHE A 749 16.92 -1.86 -11.48
N GLY A 750 18.04 -2.10 -12.16
CA GLY A 750 19.30 -2.41 -11.49
C GLY A 750 20.45 -2.67 -12.45
N LEU A 751 21.51 -3.30 -11.93
CA LEU A 751 22.67 -3.69 -12.74
C LEU A 751 22.33 -4.89 -13.65
N GLY A 752 22.64 -4.78 -14.94
CA GLY A 752 22.35 -5.78 -15.96
C GLY A 752 23.49 -6.76 -16.21
N GLY A 753 23.28 -7.64 -17.19
CA GLY A 753 24.26 -8.63 -17.64
C GLY A 753 24.20 -9.94 -16.85
N THR A 754 25.28 -10.73 -16.94
CA THR A 754 25.35 -12.07 -16.35
C THR A 754 25.54 -12.07 -14.82
N ALA A 755 25.92 -10.92 -14.24
CA ALA A 755 26.18 -10.77 -12.81
C ALA A 755 24.95 -10.31 -12.00
N THR A 756 23.83 -9.99 -12.66
CA THR A 756 22.62 -9.42 -12.03
C THR A 756 22.10 -10.24 -10.85
N GLU A 757 21.98 -11.56 -11.02
CA GLU A 757 21.45 -12.45 -9.96
C GLU A 757 22.41 -12.60 -8.78
N VAL A 758 23.72 -12.53 -9.03
CA VAL A 758 24.75 -12.74 -7.99
C VAL A 758 24.91 -11.50 -7.11
N LEU A 759 24.82 -10.30 -7.69
CA LEU A 759 25.01 -9.04 -6.95
C LEU A 759 23.74 -8.54 -6.27
N ALA A 760 22.57 -9.00 -6.73
CA ALA A 760 21.24 -8.64 -6.22
C ALA A 760 21.05 -7.11 -6.07
N ASP A 761 21.68 -6.33 -6.95
CA ASP A 761 21.67 -4.86 -6.91
C ASP A 761 20.55 -4.30 -7.80
N HIS A 762 19.32 -4.41 -7.30
CA HIS A 762 18.13 -3.94 -7.98
C HIS A 762 17.15 -3.28 -7.01
N ALA A 763 16.33 -2.39 -7.55
CA ALA A 763 15.26 -1.69 -6.87
C ALA A 763 13.93 -1.95 -7.59
N ALA A 764 12.83 -1.70 -6.87
CA ALA A 764 11.48 -1.93 -7.38
C ALA A 764 10.51 -0.83 -6.97
N ARG A 765 9.53 -0.54 -7.84
CA ARG A 765 8.43 0.41 -7.60
C ARG A 765 7.13 -0.13 -8.19
N LEU A 766 6.00 0.12 -7.52
CA LEU A 766 4.67 -0.18 -8.05
C LEU A 766 4.35 0.81 -9.18
N ALA A 767 3.83 0.28 -10.28
CA ALA A 767 3.33 1.06 -11.40
C ALA A 767 1.82 1.43 -11.22
N PRO A 768 1.34 2.52 -11.84
CA PRO A 768 2.07 3.43 -12.73
C PRO A 768 3.11 4.27 -11.96
N LEU A 769 4.29 4.44 -12.57
CA LEU A 769 5.36 5.25 -12.00
C LEU A 769 5.08 6.74 -12.23
N THR A 770 5.34 7.54 -11.21
CA THR A 770 5.44 9.00 -11.36
C THR A 770 6.83 9.42 -11.82
N ASP A 771 6.95 10.66 -12.27
CA ASP A 771 8.22 11.38 -12.46
C ASP A 771 9.22 11.16 -11.29
N HIS A 772 8.76 11.29 -10.05
CA HIS A 772 9.59 11.08 -8.87
C HIS A 772 9.89 9.60 -8.59
N ASP A 773 8.95 8.69 -8.85
CA ASP A 773 9.18 7.25 -8.63
C ASP A 773 10.31 6.72 -9.51
N VAL A 774 10.39 7.21 -10.75
CA VAL A 774 11.42 6.80 -11.73
C VAL A 774 12.80 7.27 -11.28
N HIS A 775 12.92 8.53 -10.88
CA HIS A 775 14.18 9.06 -10.34
C HIS A 775 14.64 8.28 -9.11
N ASP A 776 13.72 8.01 -8.18
CA ASP A 776 13.99 7.19 -6.99
C ASP A 776 14.33 5.73 -7.33
N LEU A 777 13.78 5.20 -8.42
CA LEU A 777 14.07 3.84 -8.91
C LEU A 777 15.49 3.76 -9.49
N ILE A 778 15.92 4.79 -10.24
CA ILE A 778 17.27 4.88 -10.82
C ILE A 778 18.35 5.09 -9.76
N THR A 779 18.06 5.87 -8.73
CA THR A 779 19.03 6.24 -7.68
C THR A 779 19.15 5.24 -6.53
N ALA A 780 18.21 4.28 -6.44
CA ALA A 780 18.17 3.32 -5.34
C ALA A 780 19.25 2.20 -5.39
N PRO A 781 19.62 1.62 -6.56
CA PRO A 781 20.67 0.61 -6.63
C PRO A 781 22.03 1.16 -6.19
N ARG A 782 22.89 0.32 -5.62
CA ARG A 782 24.24 0.73 -5.18
C ARG A 782 25.13 1.11 -6.37
N CYS A 783 24.84 0.59 -7.56
CA CYS A 783 25.51 0.95 -8.79
C CYS A 783 25.13 2.33 -9.35
N ALA A 784 24.13 3.02 -8.78
CA ALA A 784 23.66 4.32 -9.26
C ALA A 784 24.79 5.35 -9.49
N PRO A 785 25.86 5.47 -8.66
CA PRO A 785 26.96 6.39 -8.92
C PRO A 785 27.63 6.20 -10.29
N LEU A 786 27.61 5.00 -10.88
CA LEU A 786 28.13 4.74 -12.24
C LEU A 786 27.36 5.51 -13.30
N LEU A 787 26.06 5.74 -13.08
CA LEU A 787 25.18 6.49 -13.98
C LEU A 787 25.50 7.99 -13.99
N PHE A 788 26.02 8.50 -12.88
CA PHE A 788 26.34 9.93 -12.68
C PHE A 788 27.81 10.28 -12.97
N GLY A 789 28.59 9.37 -13.59
CA GLY A 789 29.96 9.64 -13.99
C GLY A 789 31.02 9.38 -12.90
N ALA A 790 30.76 8.46 -11.98
CA ALA A 790 31.78 8.02 -11.02
C ALA A 790 33.09 7.60 -11.73
N ASN A 791 34.22 7.82 -11.07
CA ASN A 791 35.57 7.50 -11.56
C ASN A 791 35.98 8.23 -12.87
N GLY A 792 35.43 9.44 -13.11
CA GLY A 792 35.81 10.27 -14.25
C GLY A 792 35.14 9.87 -15.58
N ALA A 793 34.19 8.94 -15.54
CA ALA A 793 33.33 8.65 -16.69
C ALA A 793 32.34 9.80 -16.95
N ARG A 794 31.84 9.90 -18.18
CA ARG A 794 30.72 10.81 -18.47
C ARG A 794 29.42 10.20 -17.93
N PRO A 795 28.49 11.01 -17.37
CA PRO A 795 27.16 10.54 -17.03
C PRO A 795 26.47 9.90 -18.24
N VAL A 796 25.63 8.90 -17.98
CA VAL A 796 24.77 8.32 -19.01
C VAL A 796 23.62 9.26 -19.35
N ASP A 797 22.91 8.99 -20.44
CA ASP A 797 21.65 9.64 -20.76
C ASP A 797 20.57 9.25 -19.74
N LEU A 798 20.48 10.04 -18.66
CA LEU A 798 19.52 9.84 -17.57
C LEU A 798 18.08 10.07 -18.05
N GLU A 799 17.84 11.06 -18.90
CA GLU A 799 16.51 11.36 -19.44
C GLU A 799 16.00 10.20 -20.30
N GLY A 800 16.85 9.64 -21.17
CA GLY A 800 16.53 8.43 -21.94
C GLY A 800 16.20 7.22 -21.06
N LEU A 801 16.89 7.09 -19.91
CA LEU A 801 16.61 6.02 -18.95
C LEU A 801 15.28 6.24 -18.21
N GLU A 802 14.99 7.48 -17.81
CA GLU A 802 13.72 7.85 -17.20
C GLU A 802 12.55 7.56 -18.16
N GLN A 803 12.69 7.94 -19.44
CA GLN A 803 11.71 7.66 -20.49
C GLN A 803 11.49 6.16 -20.72
N LEU A 804 12.56 5.35 -20.73
CA LEU A 804 12.45 3.89 -20.84
C LEU A 804 11.58 3.31 -19.72
N LEU A 805 11.86 3.69 -18.46
CA LEU A 805 11.16 3.17 -17.29
C LEU A 805 9.70 3.63 -17.23
N LEU A 806 9.42 4.89 -17.62
CA LEU A 806 8.07 5.41 -17.76
C LEU A 806 7.27 4.65 -18.83
N ARG A 807 7.85 4.40 -20.00
CA ARG A 807 7.23 3.64 -21.10
C ARG A 807 6.97 2.19 -20.71
N LEU A 808 7.92 1.55 -20.03
CA LEU A 808 7.76 0.21 -19.46
C LEU A 808 6.64 0.17 -18.41
N SER A 809 6.56 1.18 -17.54
CA SER A 809 5.48 1.31 -16.57
C SER A 809 4.12 1.51 -17.22
N ARG A 810 4.05 2.31 -18.28
CA ARG A 810 2.84 2.55 -19.07
C ARG A 810 2.39 1.26 -19.76
N MET A 811 3.29 0.53 -20.41
CA MET A 811 3.03 -0.76 -21.04
C MET A 811 2.39 -1.75 -20.05
N ALA A 812 2.97 -1.87 -18.85
CA ALA A 812 2.44 -2.76 -17.82
C ALA A 812 1.09 -2.32 -17.22
N SER A 813 0.81 -1.01 -17.24
CA SER A 813 -0.45 -0.47 -16.73
C SER A 813 -1.59 -0.62 -17.74
N ASP A 814 -1.28 -0.46 -19.02
CA ASP A 814 -2.22 -0.59 -20.14
C ASP A 814 -2.56 -2.06 -20.45
N LEU A 815 -1.64 -2.99 -20.18
CA LEU A 815 -1.78 -4.40 -20.54
C LEU A 815 -1.82 -5.31 -19.28
N PRO A 816 -3.00 -5.55 -18.69
CA PRO A 816 -3.16 -6.48 -17.57
C PRO A 816 -2.65 -7.90 -17.85
N GLN A 817 -2.63 -8.30 -19.12
CA GLN A 817 -2.15 -9.57 -19.64
C GLN A 817 -0.62 -9.67 -19.63
N LEU A 818 0.11 -8.55 -19.60
CA LEU A 818 1.56 -8.55 -19.46
C LEU A 818 1.89 -9.12 -18.08
N ALA A 819 2.37 -10.35 -18.07
CA ALA A 819 2.75 -11.07 -16.86
C ALA A 819 4.18 -10.74 -16.45
N GLU A 820 5.05 -10.57 -17.45
CA GLU A 820 6.48 -10.32 -17.26
C GLU A 820 7.07 -9.59 -18.46
N ALA A 821 7.96 -8.65 -18.20
CA ALA A 821 8.85 -8.05 -19.19
C ALA A 821 10.26 -8.01 -18.61
N ASP A 822 11.24 -8.43 -19.39
CA ASP A 822 12.65 -8.47 -19.00
C ASP A 822 13.50 -7.87 -20.11
N PHE A 823 14.12 -6.73 -19.83
CA PHE A 823 15.09 -6.06 -20.67
C PHE A 823 16.47 -6.24 -20.06
N ASN A 824 17.24 -7.20 -20.59
CA ASN A 824 18.57 -7.54 -20.08
C ASN A 824 19.52 -8.00 -21.19
N PRO A 825 20.53 -7.19 -21.58
CA PRO A 825 20.87 -5.89 -20.99
C PRO A 825 20.14 -4.71 -21.67
N VAL A 826 19.88 -3.68 -20.88
CA VAL A 826 19.67 -2.29 -21.31
C VAL A 826 21.03 -1.60 -21.30
N LEU A 827 21.50 -1.15 -22.45
CA LEU A 827 22.76 -0.41 -22.55
C LEU A 827 22.51 1.09 -22.39
N ALA A 828 23.14 1.70 -21.38
CA ALA A 828 23.12 3.14 -21.18
C ALA A 828 24.49 3.77 -21.49
N THR A 829 24.48 4.81 -22.32
CA THR A 829 25.66 5.57 -22.74
C THR A 829 25.37 7.07 -22.64
N PRO A 830 26.38 7.95 -22.71
CA PRO A 830 26.14 9.39 -22.78
C PRO A 830 25.36 9.84 -24.03
N SER A 831 25.28 9.00 -25.08
CA SER A 831 24.60 9.30 -26.34
C SER A 831 23.22 8.65 -26.46
N GLY A 832 22.77 7.89 -25.46
CA GLY A 832 21.44 7.30 -25.44
C GLY A 832 21.34 5.96 -24.71
N VAL A 833 20.11 5.46 -24.64
CA VAL A 833 19.73 4.19 -24.01
C VAL A 833 19.14 3.23 -25.06
N ARG A 834 19.55 1.96 -25.06
CA ARG A 834 19.02 0.93 -25.97
C ARG A 834 18.81 -0.41 -25.26
N VAL A 835 17.69 -1.06 -25.53
CA VAL A 835 17.41 -2.44 -25.13
C VAL A 835 18.11 -3.39 -26.11
N LEU A 836 19.07 -4.17 -25.61
CA LEU A 836 19.84 -5.11 -26.44
C LEU A 836 19.15 -6.47 -26.53
N ASP A 837 18.48 -6.91 -25.47
CA ASP A 837 17.65 -8.12 -25.46
C ASP A 837 16.38 -7.86 -24.65
N ALA A 838 15.24 -8.33 -25.17
CA ALA A 838 13.95 -8.18 -24.54
C ALA A 838 13.17 -9.50 -24.56
N ARG A 839 12.44 -9.77 -23.48
CA ARG A 839 11.49 -10.87 -23.38
C ARG A 839 10.21 -10.35 -22.77
N VAL A 840 9.07 -10.76 -23.32
CA VAL A 840 7.75 -10.42 -22.79
C VAL A 840 6.91 -11.69 -22.70
N ARG A 841 6.26 -11.88 -21.55
CA ARG A 841 5.35 -13.00 -21.28
C ARG A 841 3.94 -12.46 -21.09
N LEU A 842 2.99 -13.03 -21.84
CA LEU A 842 1.58 -12.71 -21.74
C LEU A 842 0.82 -13.88 -21.11
N LEU A 843 -0.17 -13.57 -20.27
CA LEU A 843 -1.13 -14.53 -19.72
C LEU A 843 -2.56 -14.02 -19.91
N PRO A 844 -3.55 -14.92 -20.08
CA PRO A 844 -4.95 -14.53 -20.17
C PRO A 844 -5.40 -13.91 -18.85
N ARG A 845 -5.56 -12.58 -18.83
CA ARG A 845 -5.96 -11.83 -17.64
C ARG A 845 -6.96 -10.75 -17.99
N ARG A 846 -8.04 -10.65 -17.21
CA ARG A 846 -9.04 -9.60 -17.40
C ARG A 846 -8.67 -8.35 -16.61
N PRO A 847 -8.78 -7.14 -17.19
CA PRO A 847 -8.62 -5.89 -16.46
C PRO A 847 -9.64 -5.84 -15.30
N GLN A 848 -9.19 -5.44 -14.11
CA GLN A 848 -10.08 -5.05 -13.03
C GLN A 848 -9.94 -3.56 -12.78
N ASP A 849 -11.05 -2.81 -12.85
CA ASP A 849 -11.05 -1.39 -12.52
C ASP A 849 -10.79 -1.22 -11.01
N PRO A 850 -9.67 -0.57 -10.62
CA PRO A 850 -9.29 -0.44 -9.21
C PRO A 850 -10.17 0.55 -8.43
N TYR A 851 -11.00 1.35 -9.11
CA TYR A 851 -11.89 2.35 -8.50
C TYR A 851 -13.31 1.85 -8.31
N LEU A 852 -13.70 0.75 -8.97
CA LEU A 852 -15.02 0.15 -8.79
C LEU A 852 -15.16 -0.52 -7.43
N ARG A 853 -15.94 0.13 -6.55
CA ARG A 853 -16.43 -0.46 -5.30
C ARG A 853 -17.53 -1.50 -5.58
N ARG A 854 -17.53 -2.62 -4.87
CA ARG A 854 -18.62 -3.61 -4.94
C ARG A 854 -19.75 -3.23 -3.98
N LEU A 855 -20.99 -3.49 -4.38
CA LEU A 855 -22.12 -3.52 -3.45
C LEU A 855 -21.82 -4.60 -2.40
N ARG A 856 -21.83 -4.21 -1.12
CA ARG A 856 -21.54 -5.09 0.01
C ARG A 856 -22.84 -5.52 0.68
#